data_AF-A0AAW1S4B9-F1
#
_entry.id   AF-A0AAW1S4B9-F1
#
_cell.length_a   1.000
_cell.length_b   1.000
_cell.length_c   1.000
_cell.angle_alpha   90.00
_cell.angle_beta   90.00
_cell.angle_gamma   90.00
#
_symmetry.space_group_name_H-M   'P 1'
#
loop_
_entity.id
_entity.type
_entity.pdbx_description
1 polymer ?
#
loop_
_entity_poly.entity_id
_entity_poly.type
_entity_poly.pdbx_seq_one_letter_code
_entity_poly.pdbx_strand_id
1 'polypeptide(L)'
;MLEDGELFPVDDAAVDEPEATGFSEDDYVRDATGDDGHLSEVTPAGALGTDLSPDLAPDELAELLARAELPEEEGDGELDEEGAGFDGELDEEVDIEREAPELLEPPERRYILSDLLELAGYEPGERSNVAVTGIQTDVTQVLPGDLFVCVECDGRDGHDDAAEAVERGAAAVVAAREVADVAGGTEVLVMPDVPDAVSRLAVAFYDAPSEKMTVVGVVGSAGKSTTSWYVRGIFEDWALPGTDPPRVCVVGMAGSLENAVDVLRMDRQGDLWEPEEEDPTLDRDCSAPFHLAPYVGKPPPPAEAPDALEIQKLLAGMADRGADVAVVECASEGLDQGRLDAVDFDVLVHTNVMELSGYVDVPPLEQCAATQARLFRRLYDPQRQRAVINLDDPFAALMQEAASAVPVVTYSLYNRDADVSVERLRLNMEETQVLVRTPVGTLQINSPLVGRQNVYNILAAVATGLATTVRGQPVPLKTIVEGIEATEDVPGRMHVIDEEQPFGVIVDSASTPVALSRLLDDVRDLQFMPRMVGGRVGTKIRRIILVVGCKGDRPAALRPLMGEVAHYKADIVILTNDNPRDVPPNEIVSDTVAGYSEYILKHNAIESSAYSPGFLQDPGRTAWTSLPFYWDACYQHKRYVMEDRWMAIRWAIGTARENDCVVIAGKGQEDFQDILTGGEIARGWFDDKVEARNAVVRVAQIFDARWLDRRDLPWVEPGERKRARFTRPGIFRRTFEKQLESYPLYGPTARRSRGDSDFRDASDAGAWGAAGGGVEDGDADGDGEQARGLEGEPRDVLQAVGAGRMGPWEEEEEE
;
A
#
# COMPACT_ATOMS: atom_id res chain seq x y z
N MET A 1 -20.37 5.04 28.27
CA MET A 1 -20.59 4.39 29.58
C MET A 1 -20.61 5.47 30.63
N LEU A 2 -21.57 5.35 31.55
CA LEU A 2 -22.15 6.40 32.40
C LEU A 2 -21.27 6.80 33.58
N GLU A 3 -21.29 8.08 33.94
CA GLU A 3 -21.30 8.54 35.33
C GLU A 3 -22.18 9.79 35.42
N ASP A 4 -22.95 9.86 36.51
CA ASP A 4 -23.76 10.99 36.98
C ASP A 4 -25.12 11.25 36.33
N GLY A 5 -26.06 10.36 36.66
CA GLY A 5 -27.49 10.64 36.58
C GLY A 5 -27.94 11.67 37.61
N GLU A 6 -28.25 12.88 37.15
CA GLU A 6 -29.17 13.80 37.81
C GLU A 6 -30.14 14.40 36.77
N LEU A 7 -31.42 14.08 36.91
CA LEU A 7 -32.53 14.64 36.13
C LEU A 7 -33.01 15.95 36.78
N PHE A 8 -32.82 17.08 36.10
CA PHE A 8 -33.50 18.34 36.44
C PHE A 8 -34.75 18.54 35.56
N PRO A 9 -35.89 19.01 36.12
CA PRO A 9 -37.09 19.31 35.35
C PRO A 9 -36.92 20.66 34.66
N VAL A 10 -37.10 20.70 33.34
CA VAL A 10 -37.15 21.97 32.59
C VAL A 10 -38.61 22.28 32.25
N ASP A 11 -39.03 23.45 32.71
CA ASP A 11 -40.34 24.08 32.54
C ASP A 11 -40.56 24.45 31.06
N ASP A 12 -41.74 24.11 30.54
CA ASP A 12 -42.20 24.46 29.19
C ASP A 12 -42.53 25.97 29.12
N ALA A 13 -41.60 26.78 28.61
CA ALA A 13 -41.95 28.10 28.05
C ALA A 13 -40.88 28.65 27.10
N ALA A 14 -41.27 28.71 25.81
CA ALA A 14 -40.87 29.66 24.78
C ALA A 14 -39.42 29.62 24.26
N VAL A 15 -39.23 28.94 23.11
CA VAL A 15 -38.32 29.40 22.04
C VAL A 15 -38.99 29.12 20.69
N ASP A 16 -39.13 30.17 19.89
CA ASP A 16 -39.68 30.19 18.52
C ASP A 16 -38.83 29.37 17.54
N GLU A 17 -39.47 28.46 16.79
CA GLU A 17 -38.93 27.83 15.58
C GLU A 17 -39.29 28.66 14.33
N PRO A 18 -38.36 28.94 13.41
CA PRO A 18 -38.71 29.37 12.06
C PRO A 18 -38.94 28.17 11.14
N GLU A 19 -40.04 28.25 10.40
CA GLU A 19 -40.64 27.27 9.51
C GLU A 19 -39.67 26.68 8.46
N ALA A 20 -39.55 25.34 8.47
CA ALA A 20 -39.07 24.56 7.34
C ALA A 20 -40.18 24.45 6.28
N THR A 21 -39.97 25.04 5.11
CA THR A 21 -40.80 24.79 3.94
C THR A 21 -40.26 23.56 3.20
N GLY A 22 -41.07 22.51 3.20
CA GLY A 22 -40.78 21.25 2.54
C GLY A 22 -40.78 21.39 1.02
N PHE A 23 -39.82 20.74 0.38
CA PHE A 23 -39.86 20.39 -1.02
C PHE A 23 -39.79 18.87 -1.12
N SER A 24 -40.90 18.28 -1.59
CA SER A 24 -41.03 16.85 -1.85
C SER A 24 -40.30 16.47 -3.13
N GLU A 25 -39.60 15.33 -3.08
CA GLU A 25 -39.14 14.56 -4.24
C GLU A 25 -40.36 14.09 -5.05
N ASP A 26 -40.63 14.75 -6.17
CA ASP A 26 -41.35 14.21 -7.33
C ASP A 26 -41.50 15.35 -8.35
N ASP A 27 -40.47 15.59 -9.17
CA ASP A 27 -40.61 16.32 -10.45
C ASP A 27 -39.30 16.27 -11.25
N TYR A 28 -38.88 15.07 -11.67
CA TYR A 28 -37.98 14.94 -12.83
C TYR A 28 -38.39 13.71 -13.64
N VAL A 29 -38.75 13.97 -14.90
CA VAL A 29 -38.81 13.10 -16.10
C VAL A 29 -40.13 13.34 -16.82
N ARG A 30 -40.09 14.20 -17.86
CA ARG A 30 -40.82 13.99 -19.12
C ARG A 30 -40.33 14.92 -20.25
N ASP A 31 -39.87 14.25 -21.30
CA ASP A 31 -39.93 14.57 -22.73
C ASP A 31 -39.35 15.90 -23.24
N ALA A 32 -38.23 15.78 -23.97
CA ALA A 32 -37.89 16.65 -25.08
C ALA A 32 -37.86 15.83 -26.38
N THR A 33 -38.95 15.92 -27.16
CA THR A 33 -38.97 15.69 -28.60
C THR A 33 -39.76 16.82 -29.24
N GLY A 34 -39.23 17.41 -30.33
CA GLY A 34 -40.01 18.17 -31.32
C GLY A 34 -39.91 19.69 -31.29
N ASP A 35 -38.96 20.19 -32.10
CA ASP A 35 -39.07 21.19 -33.18
C ASP A 35 -39.64 22.62 -33.01
N ASP A 36 -39.03 23.47 -33.85
CA ASP A 36 -39.48 24.76 -34.41
C ASP A 36 -39.40 26.07 -33.60
N GLY A 37 -38.47 26.93 -34.02
CA GLY A 37 -38.89 28.25 -34.51
C GLY A 37 -38.36 29.52 -33.81
N HIS A 38 -37.55 30.25 -34.56
CA HIS A 38 -37.35 31.71 -34.58
C HIS A 38 -36.27 32.40 -33.70
N LEU A 39 -35.25 32.84 -34.43
CA LEU A 39 -34.34 33.95 -34.19
C LEU A 39 -35.06 35.27 -33.81
N SER A 40 -34.50 35.99 -32.84
CA SER A 40 -34.38 37.45 -32.91
C SER A 40 -33.23 37.97 -32.04
N GLU A 41 -32.35 38.73 -32.68
CA GLU A 41 -31.26 39.52 -32.10
C GLU A 41 -31.76 40.53 -31.06
N VAL A 42 -31.02 40.70 -29.96
CA VAL A 42 -30.92 41.99 -29.24
C VAL A 42 -29.48 42.14 -28.71
N THR A 43 -28.79 43.16 -29.20
CA THR A 43 -27.47 43.66 -28.77
C THR A 43 -27.51 44.39 -27.41
N PRO A 44 -26.35 44.53 -26.72
CA PRO A 44 -26.27 44.95 -25.32
C PRO A 44 -26.04 46.47 -25.13
N ALA A 45 -26.46 47.02 -23.99
CA ALA A 45 -26.07 48.33 -23.47
C ALA A 45 -25.79 48.17 -21.96
N GLY A 46 -24.53 48.28 -21.50
CA GLY A 46 -23.91 49.49 -20.91
C GLY A 46 -24.03 49.44 -19.38
N ALA A 47 -23.05 49.74 -18.51
CA ALA A 47 -21.80 50.47 -18.54
C ALA A 47 -20.94 49.96 -17.32
N LEU A 48 -19.65 49.63 -17.48
CA LEU A 48 -18.44 50.47 -17.34
C LEU A 48 -18.17 51.10 -15.94
N GLY A 49 -16.99 50.74 -15.42
CA GLY A 49 -16.26 51.38 -14.31
C GLY A 49 -14.82 50.85 -14.28
N THR A 50 -13.99 51.41 -15.15
CA THR A 50 -12.59 51.08 -15.48
C THR A 50 -11.56 51.63 -14.49
N ASP A 51 -10.38 51.01 -14.43
CA ASP A 51 -9.13 51.75 -14.65
C ASP A 51 -7.99 50.84 -15.15
N LEU A 52 -7.01 51.46 -15.82
CA LEU A 52 -5.75 50.95 -16.41
C LEU A 52 -5.69 50.93 -17.97
N SER A 53 -5.02 51.96 -18.49
CA SER A 53 -4.36 52.07 -19.80
C SER A 53 -2.98 51.34 -19.79
N PRO A 54 -2.28 51.04 -20.92
CA PRO A 54 -2.00 52.02 -21.99
C PRO A 54 -1.96 51.50 -23.45
N ASP A 55 -1.85 52.49 -24.33
CA ASP A 55 -1.85 52.47 -25.79
C ASP A 55 -0.68 51.69 -26.44
N LEU A 56 -0.99 51.02 -27.54
CA LEU A 56 -0.04 50.62 -28.59
C LEU A 56 -0.67 50.97 -29.95
N ALA A 57 0.11 51.63 -30.82
CA ALA A 57 -0.38 52.16 -32.09
C ALA A 57 -0.50 51.05 -33.15
N PRO A 58 -1.46 51.13 -34.10
CA PRO A 58 -1.77 50.07 -35.06
C PRO A 58 -0.61 49.65 -35.97
N ASP A 59 0.39 50.51 -36.14
CA ASP A 59 1.50 50.28 -37.06
C ASP A 59 2.53 49.26 -36.50
N GLU A 60 2.62 49.09 -35.17
CA GLU A 60 3.49 48.09 -34.53
C GLU A 60 2.87 46.68 -34.52
N LEU A 61 1.55 46.57 -34.62
CA LEU A 61 0.84 45.28 -34.74
C LEU A 61 1.00 44.67 -36.14
N ALA A 62 1.16 45.50 -37.17
CA ALA A 62 1.37 45.06 -38.55
C ALA A 62 2.76 44.44 -38.77
N GLU A 63 3.77 44.89 -38.04
CA GLU A 63 5.15 44.37 -38.14
C GLU A 63 5.33 43.03 -37.40
N LEU A 64 4.51 42.75 -36.38
CA LEU A 64 4.44 41.47 -35.67
C LEU A 64 3.73 40.37 -36.47
N LEU A 65 2.72 40.74 -37.26
CA LEU A 65 2.00 39.80 -38.13
C LEU A 65 2.76 39.46 -39.42
N ALA A 66 3.72 40.29 -39.84
CA ALA A 66 4.55 40.06 -41.04
C ALA A 66 5.70 39.04 -40.83
N ARG A 67 5.87 38.48 -39.63
CA ARG A 67 6.93 37.48 -39.33
C ARG A 67 6.44 36.03 -39.27
N ALA A 68 5.15 35.79 -39.51
CA ALA A 68 4.57 34.46 -39.58
C ALA A 68 4.22 34.12 -41.04
N GLU A 69 5.23 33.93 -41.89
CA GLU A 69 5.06 33.37 -43.24
C GLU A 69 5.50 31.89 -43.20
N LEU A 70 4.53 30.97 -43.32
CA LEU A 70 4.73 29.61 -43.83
C LEU A 70 4.44 29.64 -45.34
N PRO A 71 5.17 28.90 -46.18
CA PRO A 71 5.10 29.07 -47.63
C PRO A 71 3.84 28.43 -48.23
N GLU A 72 3.23 29.17 -49.16
CA GLU A 72 2.12 28.75 -50.02
C GLU A 72 2.63 27.84 -51.16
N GLU A 73 1.94 26.73 -51.43
CA GLU A 73 1.98 26.04 -52.72
C GLU A 73 0.66 26.28 -53.48
N GLU A 74 0.77 26.80 -54.70
CA GLU A 74 -0.31 26.93 -55.68
C GLU A 74 -0.53 25.59 -56.40
N GLY A 75 -1.80 25.19 -56.58
CA GLY A 75 -2.18 24.02 -57.38
C GLY A 75 -3.69 23.81 -57.44
N ASP A 76 -4.31 24.48 -58.40
CA ASP A 76 -5.71 24.47 -58.79
C ASP A 76 -6.21 23.11 -59.34
N GLY A 77 -7.38 22.66 -58.86
CA GLY A 77 -8.12 21.51 -59.41
C GLY A 77 -9.44 21.23 -58.69
N GLU A 78 -10.57 21.46 -59.37
CA GLU A 78 -11.94 21.17 -58.92
C GLU A 78 -12.20 19.65 -58.78
N LEU A 79 -12.85 19.30 -57.65
CA LEU A 79 -13.91 18.29 -57.41
C LEU A 79 -13.80 16.89 -58.06
N ASP A 80 -13.80 15.84 -57.23
CA ASP A 80 -14.91 14.87 -57.16
C ASP A 80 -14.70 13.79 -56.08
N GLU A 81 -15.83 13.22 -55.67
CA GLU A 81 -16.09 12.24 -54.61
C GLU A 81 -15.28 10.92 -54.72
N GLU A 82 -14.80 10.41 -53.58
CA GLU A 82 -14.81 8.99 -53.14
C GLU A 82 -13.69 8.70 -52.12
N GLY A 83 -13.96 7.81 -51.17
CA GLY A 83 -13.25 7.69 -49.90
C GLY A 83 -11.76 7.34 -49.93
N ALA A 84 -11.06 7.83 -48.92
CA ALA A 84 -9.79 7.35 -48.40
C ALA A 84 -9.88 7.51 -46.88
N GLY A 85 -9.71 6.45 -46.07
CA GLY A 85 -8.43 5.78 -45.93
C GLY A 85 -7.50 6.70 -45.15
N PHE A 86 -7.77 6.86 -43.84
CA PHE A 86 -6.90 7.59 -42.93
C PHE A 86 -5.72 6.67 -42.58
N ASP A 87 -4.82 6.49 -43.53
CA ASP A 87 -3.49 5.94 -43.27
C ASP A 87 -2.66 7.11 -42.72
N GLY A 88 -2.84 7.39 -41.42
CA GLY A 88 -1.85 8.12 -40.66
C GLY A 88 -0.68 7.17 -40.46
N GLU A 89 0.49 7.55 -40.98
CA GLU A 89 1.76 6.94 -40.60
C GLU A 89 1.80 6.92 -39.08
N LEU A 90 1.79 5.70 -38.52
CA LEU A 90 2.17 5.45 -37.15
C LEU A 90 3.60 5.95 -37.05
N ASP A 91 3.81 7.07 -36.37
CA ASP A 91 5.12 7.41 -35.85
C ASP A 91 5.61 6.15 -35.13
N GLU A 92 6.67 5.53 -35.66
CA GLU A 92 7.32 4.40 -35.02
C GLU A 92 7.67 4.88 -33.61
N GLU A 93 7.01 4.32 -32.59
CA GLU A 93 7.45 4.37 -31.21
C GLU A 93 8.88 3.82 -31.22
N VAL A 94 9.84 4.73 -31.25
CA VAL A 94 11.22 4.39 -30.93
C VAL A 94 11.21 4.19 -29.42
N ASP A 95 11.01 2.95 -29.00
CA ASP A 95 11.44 2.49 -27.68
C ASP A 95 12.95 2.71 -27.61
N ILE A 96 13.34 3.91 -27.19
CA ILE A 96 14.72 4.18 -26.79
C ILE A 96 14.86 3.47 -25.46
N GLU A 97 15.36 2.23 -25.47
CA GLU A 97 15.81 1.57 -24.25
C GLU A 97 16.78 2.52 -23.54
N ARG A 98 16.34 3.08 -22.40
CA ARG A 98 17.12 4.01 -21.59
C ARG A 98 18.38 3.29 -21.12
N GLU A 99 19.54 3.66 -21.65
CA GLU A 99 20.82 3.19 -21.08
C GLU A 99 20.87 3.65 -19.62
N ALA A 100 21.02 2.69 -18.69
CA ALA A 100 21.09 3.00 -17.27
C ALA A 100 22.21 4.02 -17.00
N PRO A 101 21.96 5.07 -16.18
CA PRO A 101 22.96 6.09 -15.90
C PRO A 101 24.21 5.45 -15.30
N GLU A 102 25.38 5.88 -15.76
CA GLU A 102 26.66 5.48 -15.17
C GLU A 102 26.76 6.07 -13.76
N LEU A 103 26.52 5.24 -12.75
CA LEU A 103 26.58 5.64 -11.35
C LEU A 103 28.03 5.81 -10.89
N LEU A 104 28.26 6.82 -10.06
CA LEU A 104 29.57 7.05 -9.46
C LEU A 104 29.87 6.03 -8.35
N GLU A 105 31.14 5.66 -8.20
CA GLU A 105 31.57 4.83 -7.07
C GLU A 105 31.59 5.65 -5.77
N PRO A 106 31.03 5.13 -4.66
CA PRO A 106 31.10 5.81 -3.37
C PRO A 106 32.54 6.03 -2.90
N PRO A 107 32.84 7.18 -2.25
CA PRO A 107 34.16 7.46 -1.74
C PRO A 107 34.50 6.59 -0.52
N GLU A 108 35.77 6.25 -0.36
CA GLU A 108 36.26 5.62 0.88
C GLU A 108 36.25 6.67 2.01
N ARG A 109 35.44 6.42 3.05
CA ARG A 109 35.33 7.32 4.21
C ARG A 109 36.22 6.85 5.35
N ARG A 110 37.11 7.73 5.79
CA ARG A 110 37.97 7.50 6.95
C ARG A 110 38.31 8.81 7.63
N TYR A 111 37.91 8.96 8.89
CA TYR A 111 38.18 10.14 9.70
C TYR A 111 39.00 9.76 10.94
N ILE A 112 39.77 10.72 11.46
CA ILE A 112 40.23 10.63 12.85
C ILE A 112 39.07 11.09 13.73
N LEU A 113 38.78 10.35 14.81
CA LEU A 113 37.63 10.64 15.67
C LEU A 113 37.62 12.09 16.20
N SER A 114 38.77 12.66 16.55
CA SER A 114 38.88 14.06 16.95
C SER A 114 38.38 15.01 15.87
N ASP A 115 38.78 14.78 14.62
CA ASP A 115 38.42 15.64 13.49
C ASP A 115 36.92 15.48 13.18
N LEU A 116 36.40 14.25 13.27
CA LEU A 116 34.97 13.98 13.11
C LEU A 116 34.12 14.67 14.18
N LEU A 117 34.57 14.65 15.44
CA LEU A 117 33.89 15.34 16.54
C LEU A 117 33.91 16.84 16.34
N GLU A 118 35.04 17.42 15.94
CA GLU A 118 35.14 18.84 15.64
C GLU A 118 34.23 19.25 14.48
N LEU A 119 34.18 18.46 13.40
CA LEU A 119 33.26 18.67 12.28
C LEU A 119 31.79 18.59 12.70
N ALA A 120 31.46 17.63 13.58
CA ALA A 120 30.14 17.51 14.17
C ALA A 120 29.84 18.60 15.22
N GLY A 121 30.81 19.45 15.59
CA GLY A 121 30.68 20.54 16.56
C GLY A 121 30.70 20.09 18.03
N TYR A 122 31.45 19.02 18.32
CA TYR A 122 31.72 18.52 19.66
C TYR A 122 33.22 18.68 20.00
N GLU A 123 33.52 18.75 21.30
CA GLU A 123 34.90 18.77 21.77
C GLU A 123 35.48 17.34 21.79
N PRO A 124 36.67 17.09 21.21
CA PRO A 124 37.32 15.79 21.26
C PRO A 124 37.67 15.33 22.68
N GLY A 125 37.62 14.02 22.91
CA GLY A 125 38.11 13.40 24.13
C GLY A 125 39.64 13.19 24.12
N GLU A 126 40.20 12.79 25.27
CA GLU A 126 41.65 12.59 25.43
C GLU A 126 42.20 11.43 24.58
N ARG A 127 41.35 10.50 24.12
CA ARG A 127 41.75 9.30 23.36
C ARG A 127 41.24 9.28 21.93
N SER A 128 40.75 10.42 21.41
CA SER A 128 40.07 10.50 20.10
C SER A 128 41.00 10.46 18.87
N ASN A 129 42.23 9.93 19.01
CA ASN A 129 43.16 9.75 17.89
C ASN A 129 43.07 8.33 17.30
N VAL A 130 41.84 7.86 17.08
CA VAL A 130 41.52 6.58 16.45
C VAL A 130 40.87 6.83 15.10
N ALA A 131 41.08 5.91 14.15
CA ALA A 131 40.43 5.99 12.85
C ALA A 131 39.00 5.44 12.93
N VAL A 132 38.04 6.18 12.39
CA VAL A 132 36.64 5.81 12.24
C VAL A 132 36.34 5.60 10.76
N THR A 133 35.76 4.45 10.42
CA THR A 133 35.45 4.03 9.04
C THR A 133 33.97 3.82 8.79
N GLY A 134 33.13 3.94 9.82
CA GLY A 134 31.67 3.82 9.73
C GLY A 134 31.00 4.29 11.01
N ILE A 135 29.67 4.36 10.99
CA ILE A 135 28.83 4.68 12.15
C ILE A 135 27.69 3.67 12.20
N GLN A 136 27.42 3.11 13.38
CA GLN A 136 26.35 2.14 13.60
C GLN A 136 25.58 2.40 14.90
N THR A 137 24.27 2.16 14.84
CA THR A 137 23.34 2.15 15.98
C THR A 137 22.88 0.72 16.33
N ASP A 138 22.97 -0.21 15.37
CA ASP A 138 22.68 -1.63 15.56
C ASP A 138 24.00 -2.41 15.74
N VAL A 139 24.15 -3.06 16.89
CA VAL A 139 25.34 -3.85 17.22
C VAL A 139 25.59 -4.99 16.24
N THR A 140 24.54 -5.55 15.63
CA THR A 140 24.65 -6.64 14.66
C THR A 140 25.35 -6.21 13.37
N GLN A 141 25.33 -4.91 13.06
CA GLN A 141 25.91 -4.29 11.88
C GLN A 141 27.31 -3.72 12.12
N VAL A 142 27.82 -3.75 13.35
CA VAL A 142 29.14 -3.20 13.70
C VAL A 142 30.25 -3.97 13.00
N LEU A 143 31.08 -3.24 12.27
CA LEU A 143 32.33 -3.71 11.70
C LEU A 143 33.55 -3.10 12.42
N PRO A 144 34.73 -3.74 12.34
CA PRO A 144 35.95 -3.19 12.92
C PRO A 144 36.26 -1.79 12.37
N GLY A 145 36.39 -0.82 13.28
CA GLY A 145 36.64 0.59 12.92
C GLY A 145 35.40 1.50 12.99
N ASP A 146 34.21 0.95 13.26
CA ASP A 146 32.98 1.75 13.35
C ASP A 146 32.90 2.53 14.67
N LEU A 147 32.25 3.69 14.62
CA LEU A 147 31.75 4.40 15.78
C LEU A 147 30.38 3.81 16.15
N PHE A 148 30.25 3.24 17.34
CA PHE A 148 28.97 2.74 17.83
C PHE A 148 28.24 3.83 18.64
N VAL A 149 26.98 4.09 18.34
CA VAL A 149 26.18 5.11 19.02
C VAL A 149 25.02 4.44 19.77
N CYS A 150 25.05 4.53 21.10
CA CYS A 150 24.04 3.93 21.99
C CYS A 150 22.74 4.74 21.96
N VAL A 151 21.89 4.45 21.00
CA VAL A 151 20.52 4.96 20.92
C VAL A 151 19.54 3.97 21.57
N GLU A 152 18.43 4.48 22.10
CA GLU A 152 17.27 3.64 22.42
C GLU A 152 16.49 3.38 21.12
N CYS A 153 16.45 2.13 20.67
CA CYS A 153 15.76 1.70 19.46
C CYS A 153 14.87 0.50 19.76
N ASP A 154 13.60 0.56 19.36
CA ASP A 154 12.61 -0.53 19.50
C ASP A 154 12.52 -1.12 20.94
N GLY A 155 12.63 -0.25 21.95
CA GLY A 155 12.59 -0.64 23.36
C GLY A 155 13.85 -1.35 23.88
N ARG A 156 14.92 -1.44 23.06
CA ARG A 156 16.26 -1.84 23.49
C ARG A 156 17.11 -0.61 23.76
N ASP A 157 17.79 -0.63 24.90
CA ASP A 157 18.77 0.40 25.26
C ASP A 157 20.14 0.00 24.68
N GLY A 158 20.62 0.71 23.66
CA GLY A 158 21.91 0.43 23.02
C GLY A 158 23.12 0.54 23.95
N HIS A 159 22.96 1.07 25.18
CA HIS A 159 24.00 1.01 26.21
C HIS A 159 24.30 -0.43 26.63
N ASP A 160 23.31 -1.33 26.61
CA ASP A 160 23.48 -2.74 26.97
C ASP A 160 24.31 -3.49 25.92
N ASP A 161 24.34 -3.01 24.69
CA ASP A 161 25.06 -3.60 23.55
C ASP A 161 26.49 -3.07 23.37
N ALA A 162 26.90 -2.04 24.13
CA ALA A 162 28.19 -1.35 23.92
C ALA A 162 29.41 -2.28 24.09
N ALA A 163 29.35 -3.20 25.06
CA ALA A 163 30.43 -4.16 25.27
C ALA A 163 30.58 -5.10 24.06
N GLU A 164 29.47 -5.60 23.51
CA GLU A 164 29.46 -6.42 22.31
C GLU A 164 29.96 -5.63 21.09
N ALA A 165 29.56 -4.37 20.94
CA ALA A 165 30.06 -3.51 19.86
C ALA A 165 31.60 -3.38 19.90
N VAL A 166 32.18 -3.24 21.09
CA VAL A 166 33.64 -3.19 21.25
C VAL A 166 34.29 -4.55 20.95
N GLU A 167 33.67 -5.66 21.34
CA GLU A 167 34.15 -7.01 20.99
C GLU A 167 34.13 -7.25 19.46
N ARG A 168 33.14 -6.69 18.76
CA ARG A 168 33.05 -6.69 17.29
C ARG A 168 34.06 -5.75 16.61
N GLY A 169 34.71 -4.87 17.37
CA GLY A 169 35.80 -4.02 16.91
C GLY A 169 35.45 -2.55 16.74
N ALA A 170 34.39 -2.04 17.37
CA ALA A 170 34.09 -0.62 17.39
C ALA A 170 35.30 0.21 17.87
N ALA A 171 35.62 1.28 17.13
CA ALA A 171 36.75 2.16 17.41
C ALA A 171 36.49 3.07 18.62
N ALA A 172 35.23 3.45 18.85
CA ALA A 172 34.77 4.24 19.98
C ALA A 172 33.25 4.04 20.17
N VAL A 173 32.75 4.47 21.33
CA VAL A 173 31.33 4.43 21.68
C VAL A 173 30.83 5.83 22.05
N VAL A 174 29.67 6.22 21.56
CA VAL A 174 28.93 7.42 22.00
C VAL A 174 27.73 6.96 22.83
N ALA A 175 27.58 7.51 24.04
CA ALA A 175 26.55 7.08 24.97
C ALA A 175 25.98 8.24 25.79
N ALA A 176 24.73 8.13 26.24
CA ALA A 176 24.09 9.13 27.10
C ALA A 176 24.65 9.12 28.53
N ARG A 177 25.20 7.98 28.95
CA ARG A 177 25.76 7.72 30.28
C ARG A 177 27.03 6.90 30.18
N GLU A 178 27.82 6.90 31.26
CA GLU A 178 28.94 5.96 31.36
C GLU A 178 28.45 4.52 31.24
N VAL A 179 29.15 3.72 30.43
CA VAL A 179 28.86 2.29 30.25
C VAL A 179 29.95 1.49 30.95
N ALA A 180 29.54 0.59 31.84
CA ALA A 180 30.46 -0.32 32.52
C ALA A 180 30.99 -1.38 31.53
N ASP A 181 32.12 -2.00 31.86
CA ASP A 181 32.61 -3.21 31.17
C ASP A 181 33.03 -3.05 29.70
N VAL A 182 33.20 -1.82 29.20
CA VAL A 182 33.88 -1.57 27.91
C VAL A 182 35.39 -1.85 28.07
N ALA A 183 35.83 -3.03 27.65
CA ALA A 183 37.22 -3.48 27.77
C ALA A 183 38.16 -2.82 26.73
N GLY A 184 39.48 -2.97 26.90
CA GLY A 184 40.44 -2.73 25.81
C GLY A 184 40.95 -1.30 25.62
N GLY A 185 40.47 -0.32 26.40
CA GLY A 185 40.94 1.07 26.32
C GLY A 185 40.24 1.93 25.28
N THR A 186 39.19 1.39 24.64
CA THR A 186 38.25 2.08 23.76
C THR A 186 37.64 3.30 24.45
N GLU A 187 37.52 4.40 23.73
CA GLU A 187 36.97 5.64 24.25
C GLU A 187 35.44 5.59 24.27
N VAL A 188 34.86 6.03 25.39
CA VAL A 188 33.42 6.22 25.55
C VAL A 188 33.15 7.72 25.70
N LEU A 189 32.47 8.30 24.73
CA LEU A 189 32.09 9.70 24.67
C LEU A 189 30.70 9.86 25.28
N VAL A 190 30.66 10.44 26.48
CA VAL A 190 29.39 10.67 27.19
C VAL A 190 28.75 11.97 26.69
N MET A 191 27.67 11.84 25.93
CA MET A 191 26.94 12.95 25.32
C MET A 191 25.48 12.97 25.82
N PRO A 192 25.02 14.05 26.49
CA PRO A 192 23.68 14.07 27.10
C PRO A 192 22.52 13.92 26.10
N ASP A 193 22.71 14.35 24.86
CA ASP A 193 21.71 14.30 23.79
C ASP A 193 22.22 13.42 22.65
N VAL A 194 22.06 12.10 22.81
CA VAL A 194 22.49 11.12 21.81
C VAL A 194 21.69 11.22 20.49
N PRO A 195 20.37 11.48 20.49
CA PRO A 195 19.63 11.73 19.25
C PRO A 195 20.16 12.90 18.41
N ASP A 196 20.56 14.02 19.04
CA ASP A 196 21.24 15.11 18.34
C ASP A 196 22.63 14.67 17.87
N ALA A 197 23.38 13.97 18.72
CA ALA A 197 24.74 13.51 18.42
C ALA A 197 24.79 12.57 17.21
N VAL A 198 23.93 11.56 17.13
CA VAL A 198 23.91 10.63 15.99
C VAL A 198 23.64 11.38 14.68
N SER A 199 22.74 12.35 14.70
CA SER A 199 22.38 13.14 13.52
C SER A 199 23.55 14.00 13.04
N ARG A 200 24.22 14.71 13.96
CA ARG A 200 25.36 15.58 13.65
C ARG A 200 26.60 14.80 13.24
N LEU A 201 26.87 13.67 13.90
CA LEU A 201 27.96 12.77 13.53
C LEU A 201 27.73 12.15 12.16
N ALA A 202 26.49 11.74 11.84
CA ALA A 202 26.14 11.21 10.53
C ALA A 202 26.32 12.27 9.44
N VAL A 203 25.81 13.49 9.63
CA VAL A 203 26.03 14.61 8.69
C VAL A 203 27.52 14.86 8.46
N ALA A 204 28.33 14.90 9.52
CA ALA A 204 29.77 15.12 9.41
C ALA A 204 30.50 13.97 8.69
N PHE A 205 30.17 12.73 9.03
CA PHE A 205 30.81 11.53 8.46
C PHE A 205 30.44 11.33 6.98
N TYR A 206 29.19 11.60 6.61
CA TYR A 206 28.70 11.47 5.25
C TYR A 206 28.90 12.72 4.39
N ASP A 207 29.55 13.76 4.94
CA ASP A 207 29.88 15.02 4.28
C ASP A 207 28.61 15.71 3.75
N ALA A 208 27.67 15.98 4.67
CA ALA A 208 26.41 16.68 4.47
C ALA A 208 25.66 16.26 3.19
N PRO A 209 25.18 15.00 3.10
CA PRO A 209 24.71 14.45 1.83
C PRO A 209 23.51 15.19 1.24
N SER A 210 22.64 15.76 2.08
CA SER A 210 21.50 16.57 1.62
C SER A 210 21.90 17.90 0.98
N GLU A 211 23.11 18.43 1.20
CA GLU A 211 23.58 19.66 0.56
C GLU A 211 24.12 19.43 -0.86
N LYS A 212 24.30 18.16 -1.28
CA LYS A 212 24.93 17.79 -2.56
C LYS A 212 23.95 17.63 -3.72
N MET A 213 22.66 17.59 -3.42
CA MET A 213 21.57 17.33 -4.37
C MET A 213 20.32 18.08 -3.93
N THR A 214 19.32 18.17 -4.81
CA THR A 214 18.04 18.77 -4.44
C THR A 214 17.19 17.79 -3.66
N VAL A 215 16.81 18.11 -2.42
CA VAL A 215 16.03 17.21 -1.56
C VAL A 215 14.58 17.67 -1.45
N VAL A 216 13.65 16.80 -1.89
CA VAL A 216 12.20 17.00 -1.78
C VAL A 216 11.65 16.08 -0.69
N GLY A 217 11.08 16.64 0.36
CA GLY A 217 10.40 15.89 1.41
C GLY A 217 8.88 15.93 1.24
N VAL A 218 8.22 14.78 1.37
CA VAL A 218 6.76 14.67 1.29
C VAL A 218 6.20 14.21 2.64
N VAL A 219 5.45 15.08 3.32
CA VAL A 219 4.90 14.84 4.65
C VAL A 219 3.37 14.88 4.64
N GLY A 220 2.78 13.98 5.44
CA GLY A 220 1.34 13.95 5.68
C GLY A 220 0.83 12.55 6.06
N SER A 221 -0.44 12.47 6.42
CA SER A 221 -1.07 11.21 6.84
C SER A 221 -1.32 10.26 5.65
N ALA A 222 -1.83 10.77 4.53
CA ALA A 222 -2.09 10.01 3.30
C ALA A 222 -1.52 10.70 2.06
N GLY A 223 -1.23 9.92 1.01
CA GLY A 223 -0.77 10.43 -0.30
C GLY A 223 0.75 10.63 -0.42
N LYS A 224 1.53 10.38 0.64
CA LYS A 224 3.00 10.51 0.64
C LYS A 224 3.64 9.71 -0.50
N SER A 225 3.43 8.38 -0.49
CA SER A 225 4.07 7.51 -1.46
C SER A 225 3.68 7.86 -2.89
N THR A 226 2.38 7.99 -3.19
CA THR A 226 1.95 8.35 -4.54
C THR A 226 2.45 9.71 -5.00
N THR A 227 2.50 10.72 -4.11
CA THR A 227 3.08 12.02 -4.44
C THR A 227 4.58 11.89 -4.70
N SER A 228 5.32 11.15 -3.87
CA SER A 228 6.75 10.90 -4.06
C SER A 228 7.05 10.20 -5.38
N TRP A 229 6.22 9.25 -5.80
CA TRP A 229 6.34 8.56 -7.09
C TRP A 229 6.10 9.50 -8.28
N TYR A 230 5.07 10.34 -8.23
CA TYR A 230 4.90 11.37 -9.27
C TYR A 230 6.06 12.36 -9.31
N VAL A 231 6.54 12.80 -8.14
CA VAL A 231 7.69 13.70 -8.06
C VAL A 231 8.93 13.02 -8.63
N ARG A 232 9.15 11.74 -8.35
CA ARG A 232 10.20 10.93 -8.98
C ARG A 232 10.04 10.93 -10.51
N GLY A 233 8.86 10.59 -11.02
CA GLY A 233 8.57 10.55 -12.46
C GLY A 233 8.82 11.88 -13.17
N ILE A 234 8.53 13.02 -12.54
CA ILE A 234 8.86 14.36 -13.08
C ILE A 234 10.36 14.49 -13.40
N PHE A 235 11.23 13.88 -12.61
CA PHE A 235 12.68 14.06 -12.74
C PHE A 235 13.37 12.93 -13.52
N GLU A 236 12.87 11.70 -13.50
CA GLU A 236 13.58 10.52 -14.02
C GLU A 236 13.98 10.59 -15.50
N ASP A 237 13.20 11.28 -16.33
CA ASP A 237 13.47 11.45 -17.77
C ASP A 237 13.88 12.89 -18.12
N TRP A 238 14.13 13.72 -17.11
CA TRP A 238 14.52 15.09 -17.38
C TRP A 238 15.96 15.18 -17.86
N ALA A 239 16.14 15.50 -19.14
CA ALA A 239 17.43 15.88 -19.70
C ALA A 239 17.91 17.20 -19.09
N LEU A 240 18.95 17.12 -18.24
CA LEU A 240 19.43 18.27 -17.49
C LEU A 240 20.06 19.32 -18.42
N PRO A 241 19.62 20.58 -18.35
CA PRO A 241 20.16 21.65 -19.18
C PRO A 241 21.64 21.90 -18.87
N GLY A 242 22.43 22.19 -19.93
CA GLY A 242 23.83 22.58 -19.80
C GLY A 242 24.80 21.42 -19.54
N THR A 243 24.37 20.17 -19.74
CA THR A 243 25.23 18.99 -19.75
C THR A 243 25.64 18.64 -21.19
N ASP A 244 26.93 18.38 -21.42
CA ASP A 244 27.47 17.95 -22.72
C ASP A 244 28.43 16.74 -22.49
N PRO A 245 28.05 15.51 -22.91
CA PRO A 245 26.79 15.15 -23.56
C PRO A 245 25.56 15.34 -22.64
N PRO A 246 24.33 15.39 -23.19
CA PRO A 246 23.11 15.48 -22.40
C PRO A 246 23.04 14.34 -21.39
N ARG A 247 22.87 14.69 -20.12
CA ARG A 247 22.73 13.74 -19.01
C ARG A 247 21.31 13.81 -18.48
N VAL A 248 20.73 12.64 -18.25
CA VAL A 248 19.43 12.51 -17.57
C VAL A 248 19.63 12.74 -16.07
N CYS A 249 18.64 13.34 -15.43
CA CYS A 249 18.62 13.56 -13.99
C CYS A 249 18.60 12.21 -13.25
N VAL A 250 19.54 12.01 -12.33
CA VAL A 250 19.55 10.81 -11.47
C VAL A 250 18.71 11.09 -10.23
N VAL A 251 17.71 10.27 -9.96
CA VAL A 251 16.74 10.49 -8.88
C VAL A 251 16.91 9.42 -7.80
N GLY A 252 17.12 9.83 -6.56
CA GLY A 252 17.05 8.97 -5.39
C GLY A 252 15.67 8.98 -4.76
N MET A 253 15.26 7.85 -4.18
CA MET A 253 14.01 7.70 -3.44
C MET A 253 14.27 7.03 -2.09
N ALA A 254 13.77 7.62 -1.02
CA ALA A 254 13.72 7.00 0.31
C ALA A 254 12.27 7.01 0.81
N GLY A 255 11.66 5.84 0.92
CA GLY A 255 10.26 5.76 1.32
C GLY A 255 9.76 4.37 1.69
N SER A 256 8.47 4.30 2.00
CA SER A 256 7.82 3.09 2.51
C SER A 256 7.66 1.97 1.47
N LEU A 257 7.76 2.29 0.18
CA LEU A 257 7.65 1.32 -0.91
C LEU A 257 9.02 0.84 -1.39
N GLU A 258 9.99 1.74 -1.48
CA GLU A 258 11.36 1.41 -1.86
C GLU A 258 12.36 2.45 -1.36
N ASN A 259 13.59 1.99 -1.17
CA ASN A 259 14.77 2.83 -1.19
C ASN A 259 15.53 2.53 -2.47
N ALA A 260 15.84 3.54 -3.27
CA ALA A 260 16.48 3.35 -4.57
C ALA A 260 17.29 4.57 -5.00
N VAL A 261 18.25 4.34 -5.88
CA VAL A 261 18.84 5.36 -6.75
C VAL A 261 18.59 4.94 -8.18
N ASP A 262 17.85 5.77 -8.90
CA ASP A 262 17.33 5.45 -10.22
C ASP A 262 16.52 4.12 -10.17
N VAL A 263 16.79 3.15 -11.05
CA VAL A 263 16.11 1.85 -11.03
C VAL A 263 16.73 0.84 -10.04
N LEU A 264 17.84 1.19 -9.39
CA LEU A 264 18.58 0.28 -8.52
C LEU A 264 18.16 0.44 -7.07
N ARG A 265 17.71 -0.67 -6.47
CA ARG A 265 17.32 -0.69 -5.05
C ARG A 265 18.52 -0.54 -4.13
N MET A 266 18.28 0.08 -2.99
CA MET A 266 19.27 0.29 -1.93
C MET A 266 18.84 -0.42 -0.65
N ASP A 267 19.82 -0.89 0.11
CA ASP A 267 19.62 -1.41 1.45
C ASP A 267 19.56 -0.29 2.50
N ARG A 268 19.45 -0.68 3.78
CA ARG A 268 19.38 0.27 4.92
C ARG A 268 20.73 0.93 5.22
N GLN A 269 21.83 0.43 4.66
CA GLN A 269 23.17 1.00 4.81
C GLN A 269 23.48 2.08 3.76
N GLY A 270 22.59 2.27 2.78
CA GLY A 270 22.83 3.17 1.66
C GLY A 270 23.63 2.54 0.51
N ASP A 271 23.76 1.21 0.52
CA ASP A 271 24.43 0.45 -0.53
C ASP A 271 23.43 -0.14 -1.51
N LEU A 272 23.91 -0.50 -2.71
CA LEU A 272 23.05 -1.17 -3.69
C LEU A 272 22.71 -2.55 -3.16
N TRP A 273 21.42 -2.87 -3.17
CA TRP A 273 20.95 -4.18 -2.74
C TRP A 273 21.16 -5.20 -3.85
N GLU A 274 21.81 -6.31 -3.52
CA GLU A 274 21.95 -7.48 -4.39
C GLU A 274 21.33 -8.71 -3.72
N PRO A 275 20.61 -9.56 -4.47
CA PRO A 275 20.06 -10.80 -3.92
C PRO A 275 21.18 -11.79 -3.55
N GLU A 276 21.11 -12.33 -2.34
CA GLU A 276 22.03 -13.40 -1.90
C GLU A 276 21.71 -14.76 -2.57
N GLU A 277 20.45 -14.95 -2.98
CA GLU A 277 19.93 -16.19 -3.59
C GLU A 277 19.03 -15.85 -4.79
N GLU A 278 18.91 -16.76 -5.75
CA GLU A 278 17.98 -16.60 -6.88
C GLU A 278 16.52 -16.64 -6.40
N ASP A 279 15.67 -15.74 -6.89
CA ASP A 279 14.24 -15.74 -6.59
C ASP A 279 13.52 -16.90 -7.33
N PRO A 280 13.06 -17.95 -6.62
CA PRO A 280 12.43 -19.11 -7.22
C PRO A 280 11.00 -18.85 -7.68
N THR A 281 10.48 -17.62 -7.47
CA THR A 281 9.10 -17.21 -7.77
C THR A 281 8.98 -16.38 -9.05
N LEU A 282 10.11 -15.99 -9.65
CA LEU A 282 10.16 -15.37 -10.97
C LEU A 282 9.37 -16.22 -11.97
N ASP A 283 8.45 -15.58 -12.69
CA ASP A 283 7.58 -16.17 -13.72
C ASP A 283 6.65 -17.31 -13.25
N ARG A 284 6.34 -17.39 -11.95
CA ARG A 284 5.40 -18.41 -11.43
C ARG A 284 3.99 -17.88 -11.27
N ASP A 285 3.02 -18.80 -11.36
CA ASP A 285 1.68 -18.55 -10.84
C ASP A 285 1.69 -18.61 -9.32
N CYS A 286 0.89 -17.75 -8.68
CA CYS A 286 0.65 -17.81 -7.23
C CYS A 286 0.36 -19.24 -6.77
N SER A 287 1.11 -19.67 -5.78
CA SER A 287 0.93 -20.96 -5.13
C SER A 287 -0.41 -21.02 -4.41
N ALA A 288 -1.20 -22.06 -4.66
CA ALA A 288 -2.30 -22.41 -3.76
C ALA A 288 -1.75 -22.60 -2.34
N PRO A 289 -2.49 -22.26 -1.27
CA PRO A 289 -1.96 -22.12 0.09
C PRO A 289 -1.28 -23.37 0.68
N PHE A 290 -1.44 -24.54 0.05
CA PHE A 290 -0.79 -25.78 0.48
C PHE A 290 0.58 -26.03 -0.18
N HIS A 291 1.03 -25.16 -1.09
CA HIS A 291 2.33 -25.24 -1.76
C HIS A 291 3.07 -23.90 -1.70
N LEU A 292 3.30 -23.36 -0.50
CA LEU A 292 4.03 -22.11 -0.34
C LEU A 292 5.41 -22.20 -1.01
N ALA A 293 5.60 -21.43 -2.09
CA ALA A 293 6.94 -21.23 -2.63
C ALA A 293 7.76 -20.44 -1.60
N PRO A 294 9.02 -20.83 -1.32
CA PRO A 294 9.89 -20.09 -0.43
C PRO A 294 10.01 -18.62 -0.84
N TYR A 295 9.95 -17.72 0.14
CA TYR A 295 10.12 -16.29 -0.07
C TYR A 295 11.60 -15.92 0.13
N VAL A 296 12.42 -16.12 -0.91
CA VAL A 296 13.88 -15.90 -0.91
C VAL A 296 14.29 -15.13 -2.17
N GLY A 297 15.50 -14.54 -2.17
CA GLY A 297 16.01 -13.78 -3.31
C GLY A 297 15.30 -12.45 -3.58
N LYS A 298 14.52 -11.97 -2.61
CA LYS A 298 13.71 -10.74 -2.71
C LYS A 298 14.25 -9.64 -1.81
N PRO A 299 14.14 -8.37 -2.23
CA PRO A 299 14.57 -7.25 -1.43
C PRO A 299 13.75 -7.18 -0.13
N PRO A 300 14.39 -6.90 1.01
CA PRO A 300 13.65 -6.67 2.24
C PRO A 300 12.74 -5.44 2.06
N PRO A 301 11.56 -5.43 2.70
CA PRO A 301 10.72 -4.24 2.71
C PRO A 301 11.48 -3.09 3.39
N PRO A 302 11.42 -1.86 2.86
CA PRO A 302 11.99 -0.70 3.53
C PRO A 302 11.38 -0.49 4.92
N ALA A 303 12.12 0.19 5.80
CA ALA A 303 11.54 0.70 7.02
C ALA A 303 10.53 1.82 6.69
N GLU A 304 9.32 1.76 7.25
CA GLU A 304 8.31 2.81 7.04
C GLU A 304 8.79 4.20 7.52
N ALA A 305 9.66 4.23 8.53
CA ALA A 305 10.23 5.44 9.11
C ALA A 305 11.71 5.21 9.48
N PRO A 306 12.65 5.41 8.54
CA PRO A 306 14.08 5.22 8.81
C PRO A 306 14.54 6.10 9.98
N ASP A 307 15.50 5.61 10.75
CA ASP A 307 16.08 6.40 11.84
C ASP A 307 17.00 7.54 11.31
N ALA A 308 17.50 8.37 12.23
CA ALA A 308 18.33 9.53 11.88
C ALA A 308 19.63 9.17 11.16
N LEU A 309 20.23 8.02 11.48
CA LEU A 309 21.45 7.53 10.84
C LEU A 309 21.13 6.89 9.49
N GLU A 310 20.09 6.07 9.44
CA GLU A 310 19.63 5.37 8.25
C GLU A 310 19.27 6.36 7.13
N ILE A 311 18.54 7.44 7.43
CA ILE A 311 18.21 8.42 6.39
C ILE A 311 19.47 9.15 5.86
N GLN A 312 20.46 9.42 6.71
CA GLN A 312 21.72 10.02 6.26
C GLN A 312 22.54 9.05 5.40
N LYS A 313 22.53 7.76 5.74
CA LYS A 313 23.13 6.68 4.93
C LYS A 313 22.48 6.57 3.55
N LEU A 314 21.15 6.55 3.49
CA LEU A 314 20.40 6.53 2.24
C LEU A 314 20.72 7.74 1.37
N LEU A 315 20.65 8.95 1.94
CA LEU A 315 20.98 10.19 1.22
C LEU A 315 22.44 10.21 0.76
N ALA A 316 23.38 9.71 1.58
CA ALA A 316 24.78 9.59 1.19
C ALA A 316 24.96 8.63 0.03
N GLY A 317 24.33 7.45 0.10
CA GLY A 317 24.37 6.46 -0.96
C GLY A 317 23.84 6.97 -2.31
N MET A 318 22.81 7.83 -2.27
CA MET A 318 22.28 8.52 -3.46
C MET A 318 23.25 9.60 -3.97
N ALA A 319 23.69 10.50 -3.09
CA ALA A 319 24.57 11.62 -3.45
C ALA A 319 25.92 11.12 -4.00
N ASP A 320 26.49 10.10 -3.36
CA ASP A 320 27.76 9.48 -3.73
C ASP A 320 27.71 8.83 -5.11
N ARG A 321 26.52 8.35 -5.51
CA ARG A 321 26.26 7.77 -6.83
C ARG A 321 25.84 8.80 -7.88
N GLY A 322 25.80 10.08 -7.50
CA GLY A 322 25.58 11.20 -8.41
C GLY A 322 24.11 11.61 -8.58
N ALA A 323 23.23 11.26 -7.64
CA ALA A 323 21.85 11.76 -7.64
C ALA A 323 21.80 13.29 -7.70
N ASP A 324 20.97 13.82 -8.59
CA ASP A 324 20.68 15.25 -8.71
C ASP A 324 19.50 15.66 -7.84
N VAL A 325 18.56 14.72 -7.61
CA VAL A 325 17.36 14.90 -6.78
C VAL A 325 17.21 13.70 -5.84
N ALA A 326 16.81 13.94 -4.59
CA ALA A 326 16.34 12.90 -3.68
C ALA A 326 14.91 13.21 -3.21
N VAL A 327 14.02 12.23 -3.33
CA VAL A 327 12.64 12.30 -2.84
C VAL A 327 12.53 11.47 -1.56
N VAL A 328 12.15 12.11 -0.46
CA VAL A 328 12.08 11.50 0.86
C VAL A 328 10.65 11.51 1.37
N GLU A 329 10.07 10.33 1.63
CA GLU A 329 8.82 10.23 2.38
C GLU A 329 9.08 10.54 3.86
N CYS A 330 8.47 11.61 4.35
CA CYS A 330 8.59 12.01 5.74
C CYS A 330 7.46 11.36 6.55
N ALA A 331 7.72 10.15 7.06
CA ALA A 331 6.80 9.49 7.99
C ALA A 331 6.60 10.34 9.26
N SER A 332 5.40 10.31 9.81
CA SER A 332 5.10 11.01 11.07
C SER A 332 5.76 10.32 12.27
N GLU A 333 6.00 9.01 12.16
CA GLU A 333 6.61 8.20 13.21
C GLU A 333 8.09 8.60 13.40
N GLY A 334 8.46 8.93 14.64
CA GLY A 334 9.81 9.39 14.97
C GLY A 334 10.19 10.78 14.46
N LEU A 335 9.25 11.51 13.85
CA LEU A 335 9.46 12.93 13.50
C LEU A 335 9.60 13.80 14.74
N ASP A 336 8.88 13.46 15.82
CA ASP A 336 9.01 14.07 17.14
C ASP A 336 10.37 13.77 17.79
N GLN A 337 10.93 12.58 17.54
CA GLN A 337 12.29 12.17 17.95
C GLN A 337 13.40 12.84 17.12
N GLY A 338 13.05 13.57 16.07
CA GLY A 338 14.02 14.32 15.26
C GLY A 338 14.78 13.51 14.23
N ARG A 339 14.24 12.37 13.77
CA ARG A 339 14.87 11.53 12.74
C ARG A 339 15.21 12.28 11.45
N LEU A 340 14.47 13.33 11.11
CA LEU A 340 14.68 14.14 9.91
C LEU A 340 15.25 15.54 10.20
N ASP A 341 15.67 15.82 11.44
CA ASP A 341 16.08 17.15 11.87
C ASP A 341 17.34 17.66 11.16
N ALA A 342 18.19 16.74 10.71
CA ALA A 342 19.45 17.00 10.04
C ALA A 342 19.39 16.84 8.51
N VAL A 343 18.20 16.64 7.95
CA VAL A 343 18.01 16.64 6.49
C VAL A 343 17.72 18.08 6.04
N ASP A 344 18.59 18.61 5.18
CA ASP A 344 18.42 19.94 4.60
C ASP A 344 17.52 19.87 3.36
N PHE A 345 16.23 20.14 3.54
CA PHE A 345 15.24 20.07 2.45
C PHE A 345 15.27 21.34 1.58
N ASP A 346 15.21 21.18 0.26
CA ASP A 346 14.95 22.27 -0.68
C ASP A 346 13.45 22.51 -0.84
N VAL A 347 12.65 21.45 -0.89
CA VAL A 347 11.19 21.56 -1.00
C VAL A 347 10.53 20.64 0.01
N LEU A 348 9.61 21.17 0.81
CA LEU A 348 8.74 20.36 1.68
C LEU A 348 7.29 20.44 1.23
N VAL A 349 6.67 19.29 1.05
CA VAL A 349 5.30 19.13 0.56
C VAL A 349 4.39 18.64 1.67
N HIS A 350 3.38 19.43 2.01
CA HIS A 350 2.29 19.03 2.91
C HIS A 350 1.13 18.44 2.11
N THR A 351 0.79 17.18 2.37
CA THR A 351 -0.38 16.54 1.75
C THR A 351 -1.66 16.77 2.56
N ASN A 352 -1.72 16.27 3.79
CA ASN A 352 -2.85 16.38 4.70
C ASN A 352 -2.50 15.89 6.12
N VAL A 353 -3.28 16.31 7.11
CA VAL A 353 -3.35 15.70 8.44
C VAL A 353 -4.76 15.20 8.69
N MET A 354 -4.87 13.94 9.07
CA MET A 354 -6.16 13.26 9.22
C MET A 354 -6.08 12.15 10.24
N GLU A 355 -7.25 11.76 10.76
CA GLU A 355 -7.33 10.74 11.79
C GLU A 355 -6.97 9.39 11.23
N LEU A 356 -5.84 8.87 11.72
CA LEU A 356 -5.40 7.50 11.47
C LEU A 356 -6.00 6.59 12.54
N SER A 357 -7.34 6.57 12.65
CA SER A 357 -8.03 5.64 13.55
C SER A 357 -7.71 4.22 13.09
N GLY A 358 -6.90 3.49 13.87
CA GLY A 358 -6.23 2.29 13.31
C GLY A 358 -4.88 1.95 13.92
N TYR A 359 -4.27 2.85 14.66
CA TYR A 359 -3.00 2.61 15.33
C TYR A 359 -3.20 2.86 16.83
N VAL A 360 -2.58 2.04 17.67
CA VAL A 360 -2.61 2.24 19.13
C VAL A 360 -1.68 3.41 19.44
N ASP A 361 -2.06 4.24 20.42
CA ASP A 361 -1.26 5.39 20.88
C ASP A 361 -0.98 6.49 19.84
N VAL A 362 -1.86 6.69 18.84
CA VAL A 362 -1.74 7.86 17.95
C VAL A 362 -2.05 9.14 18.73
N PRO A 363 -1.17 10.15 18.67
CA PRO A 363 -1.45 11.45 19.26
C PRO A 363 -2.71 12.12 18.68
N PRO A 364 -3.33 13.07 19.39
CA PRO A 364 -4.38 13.91 18.82
C PRO A 364 -3.93 14.60 17.53
N LEU A 365 -4.88 14.88 16.63
CA LEU A 365 -4.60 15.46 15.31
C LEU A 365 -3.79 16.74 15.37
N GLU A 366 -4.09 17.60 16.34
CA GLU A 366 -3.38 18.86 16.57
C GLU A 366 -1.92 18.63 16.92
N GLN A 367 -1.63 17.56 17.67
CA GLN A 367 -0.25 17.17 18.00
C GLN A 367 0.46 16.59 16.77
N CYS A 368 -0.20 15.73 15.99
CA CYS A 368 0.34 15.24 14.72
C CYS A 368 0.67 16.41 13.77
N ALA A 369 -0.25 17.36 13.63
CA ALA A 369 -0.05 18.56 12.82
C ALA A 369 1.09 19.43 13.35
N ALA A 370 1.20 19.62 14.67
CA ALA A 370 2.29 20.37 15.28
C ALA A 370 3.67 19.72 15.05
N THR A 371 3.74 18.38 15.09
CA THR A 371 4.95 17.61 14.79
C THR A 371 5.35 17.79 13.33
N GLN A 372 4.42 17.65 12.38
CA GLN A 372 4.69 17.91 10.96
C GLN A 372 5.11 19.36 10.70
N ALA A 373 4.44 20.33 11.33
CA ALA A 373 4.80 21.74 11.25
C ALA A 373 6.21 22.07 11.77
N ARG A 374 6.78 21.23 12.66
CA ARG A 374 8.18 21.39 13.11
C ARG A 374 9.17 21.29 11.95
N LEU A 375 8.89 20.43 10.96
CA LEU A 375 9.73 20.26 9.80
C LEU A 375 9.71 21.53 8.93
N PHE A 376 8.54 22.13 8.71
CA PHE A 376 8.40 23.39 7.97
C PHE A 376 9.10 24.57 8.64
N ARG A 377 9.15 24.62 9.98
CA ARG A 377 9.90 25.66 10.72
C ARG A 377 11.41 25.60 10.50
N ARG A 378 11.93 24.49 9.96
CA ARG A 378 13.34 24.36 9.60
C ARG A 378 13.68 24.93 8.23
N LEU A 379 12.71 25.33 7.43
CA LEU A 379 12.99 26.07 6.20
C LEU A 379 13.39 27.50 6.58
N TYR A 380 14.56 27.94 6.15
CA TYR A 380 15.16 29.22 6.52
C TYR A 380 15.73 30.03 5.35
N ASP A 381 16.03 29.39 4.20
CA ASP A 381 16.61 30.06 3.05
C ASP A 381 15.54 30.38 1.98
N PRO A 382 15.05 31.64 1.90
CA PRO A 382 14.03 32.03 0.92
C PRO A 382 14.58 32.13 -0.51
N GLN A 383 15.86 31.95 -0.78
CA GLN A 383 16.37 31.90 -2.16
C GLN A 383 16.29 30.49 -2.71
N ARG A 384 16.66 29.49 -1.90
CA ARG A 384 16.70 28.07 -2.27
C ARG A 384 15.42 27.31 -1.93
N GLN A 385 14.90 27.48 -0.72
CA GLN A 385 13.90 26.57 -0.16
C GLN A 385 12.46 27.00 -0.41
N ARG A 386 11.54 26.05 -0.58
CA ARG A 386 10.10 26.28 -0.79
C ARG A 386 9.24 25.35 0.06
N ALA A 387 8.03 25.80 0.37
CA ALA A 387 6.98 24.95 0.93
C ALA A 387 5.84 24.79 -0.07
N VAL A 388 5.30 23.58 -0.17
CA VAL A 388 4.13 23.26 -1.00
C VAL A 388 2.99 22.83 -0.09
N ILE A 389 1.84 23.51 -0.12
CA ILE A 389 0.79 23.35 0.90
C ILE A 389 -0.59 23.13 0.27
N ASN A 390 -1.26 22.06 0.69
CA ASN A 390 -2.68 21.80 0.38
C ASN A 390 -3.58 22.76 1.15
N LEU A 391 -4.34 23.62 0.48
CA LEU A 391 -5.28 24.53 1.14
C LEU A 391 -6.59 23.86 1.57
N ASP A 392 -6.88 22.65 1.08
CA ASP A 392 -8.07 21.90 1.49
C ASP A 392 -7.88 21.18 2.83
N ASP A 393 -6.64 21.13 3.33
CA ASP A 393 -6.32 20.56 4.63
C ASP A 393 -6.69 21.53 5.77
N PRO A 394 -7.39 21.07 6.84
CA PRO A 394 -7.75 21.94 7.97
C PRO A 394 -6.55 22.58 8.68
N PHE A 395 -5.35 22.00 8.57
CA PHE A 395 -4.12 22.50 9.18
C PHE A 395 -3.23 23.29 8.21
N ALA A 396 -3.72 23.63 7.02
CA ALA A 396 -2.98 24.42 6.03
C ALA A 396 -2.41 25.73 6.60
N ALA A 397 -3.21 26.45 7.40
CA ALA A 397 -2.78 27.71 8.02
C ALA A 397 -1.60 27.52 8.99
N LEU A 398 -1.59 26.42 9.75
CA LEU A 398 -0.50 26.07 10.66
C LEU A 398 0.79 25.80 9.87
N MET A 399 0.69 25.08 8.75
CA MET A 399 1.84 24.81 7.88
C MET A 399 2.36 26.10 7.22
N GLN A 400 1.47 26.99 6.79
CA GLN A 400 1.85 28.29 6.22
C GLN A 400 2.56 29.18 7.25
N GLU A 401 2.06 29.23 8.49
CA GLU A 401 2.71 29.96 9.57
C GLU A 401 4.10 29.38 9.87
N ALA A 402 4.20 28.05 9.92
CA ALA A 402 5.47 27.36 10.14
C ALA A 402 6.49 27.60 9.02
N ALA A 403 6.06 27.68 7.77
CA ALA A 403 6.90 27.93 6.60
C ALA A 403 7.13 29.43 6.29
N SER A 404 6.73 30.35 7.17
CA SER A 404 6.70 31.80 6.90
C SER A 404 8.05 32.44 6.54
N ALA A 405 9.17 31.75 6.77
CA ALA A 405 10.51 32.19 6.38
C ALA A 405 10.81 32.00 4.88
N VAL A 406 10.02 31.19 4.16
CA VAL A 406 10.25 30.85 2.76
C VAL A 406 8.97 31.03 1.90
N PRO A 407 9.09 31.18 0.58
CA PRO A 407 7.93 31.22 -0.31
C PRO A 407 7.11 29.92 -0.27
N VAL A 408 5.80 30.09 -0.27
CA VAL A 408 4.82 29.00 -0.25
C VAL A 408 4.14 28.92 -1.62
N VAL A 409 4.11 27.72 -2.21
CA VAL A 409 3.26 27.38 -3.37
C VAL A 409 2.05 26.61 -2.85
N THR A 410 0.86 27.07 -3.19
CA THR A 410 -0.38 26.51 -2.70
C THR A 410 -1.08 25.66 -3.75
N TYR A 411 -1.72 24.58 -3.34
CA TYR A 411 -2.57 23.80 -4.22
C TYR A 411 -3.90 23.44 -3.57
N SER A 412 -4.92 23.24 -4.40
CA SER A 412 -6.26 22.87 -3.93
C SER A 412 -7.12 22.26 -5.03
N LEU A 413 -7.97 21.31 -4.64
CA LEU A 413 -8.98 20.74 -5.51
C LEU A 413 -10.20 21.67 -5.64
N TYR A 414 -10.53 22.42 -4.59
CA TYR A 414 -11.78 23.20 -4.50
C TYR A 414 -11.58 24.72 -4.58
N ASN A 415 -10.47 25.23 -4.05
CA ASN A 415 -10.14 26.64 -3.97
C ASN A 415 -9.43 27.11 -5.24
N ARG A 416 -10.11 27.93 -6.04
CA ARG A 416 -9.57 28.51 -7.27
C ARG A 416 -8.57 29.65 -7.04
N ASP A 417 -8.43 30.16 -5.82
CA ASP A 417 -7.42 31.17 -5.51
C ASP A 417 -6.05 30.55 -5.18
N ALA A 418 -5.95 29.22 -5.09
CA ALA A 418 -4.67 28.52 -4.97
C ALA A 418 -3.83 28.65 -6.25
N ASP A 419 -2.50 28.67 -6.10
CA ASP A 419 -1.56 28.77 -7.22
C ASP A 419 -1.78 27.63 -8.23
N VAL A 420 -1.94 26.41 -7.71
CA VAL A 420 -2.22 25.19 -8.50
C VAL A 420 -3.62 24.69 -8.15
N SER A 421 -4.54 24.70 -9.13
CA SER A 421 -5.92 24.27 -8.88
C SER A 421 -6.61 23.67 -10.09
N VAL A 422 -7.64 22.87 -9.82
CA VAL A 422 -8.38 22.16 -10.86
C VAL A 422 -9.33 23.10 -11.61
N GLU A 423 -9.23 23.08 -12.93
CA GLU A 423 -10.17 23.73 -13.84
C GLU A 423 -11.24 22.73 -14.32
N ARG A 424 -10.82 21.52 -14.67
CA ARG A 424 -11.70 20.44 -15.14
C ARG A 424 -11.16 19.08 -14.70
N LEU A 425 -12.06 18.17 -14.35
CA LEU A 425 -11.72 16.82 -13.89
C LEU A 425 -12.64 15.78 -14.53
N ARG A 426 -12.06 14.64 -14.91
CA ARG A 426 -12.76 13.41 -15.26
C ARG A 426 -12.06 12.23 -14.59
N LEU A 427 -12.84 11.40 -13.91
CA LEU A 427 -12.36 10.23 -13.18
C LEU A 427 -12.90 8.98 -13.86
N ASN A 428 -12.02 8.22 -14.48
CA ASN A 428 -12.37 7.01 -15.22
C ASN A 428 -11.63 5.79 -14.65
N MET A 429 -11.99 4.59 -15.10
CA MET A 429 -11.30 3.36 -14.72
C MET A 429 -9.97 3.17 -15.44
N GLU A 430 -9.78 3.84 -16.58
CA GLU A 430 -8.59 3.77 -17.41
C GLU A 430 -7.58 4.87 -17.10
N GLU A 431 -8.07 6.05 -16.68
CA GLU A 431 -7.24 7.24 -16.48
C GLU A 431 -7.94 8.30 -15.62
N THR A 432 -7.14 9.17 -15.02
CA THR A 432 -7.54 10.45 -14.42
C THR A 432 -7.14 11.58 -15.36
N GLN A 433 -8.14 12.25 -15.95
CA GLN A 433 -7.89 13.42 -16.78
C GLN A 433 -8.15 14.70 -15.98
N VAL A 434 -7.12 15.52 -15.82
CA VAL A 434 -7.21 16.78 -15.08
C VAL A 434 -6.62 17.94 -15.88
N LEU A 435 -7.38 19.04 -15.94
CA LEU A 435 -6.92 20.32 -16.43
C LEU A 435 -6.55 21.17 -15.22
N VAL A 436 -5.27 21.48 -15.07
CA VAL A 436 -4.67 22.17 -13.92
C VAL A 436 -4.30 23.58 -14.31
N ARG A 437 -4.84 24.58 -13.61
CA ARG A 437 -4.38 25.97 -13.73
C ARG A 437 -3.16 26.16 -12.85
N THR A 438 -2.13 26.81 -13.39
CA THR A 438 -0.93 27.24 -12.65
C THR A 438 -0.65 28.72 -12.93
N PRO A 439 0.24 29.39 -12.18
CA PRO A 439 0.57 30.79 -12.42
C PRO A 439 1.25 31.06 -13.77
N VAL A 440 1.84 30.02 -14.38
CA VAL A 440 2.64 30.11 -15.62
C VAL A 440 1.92 29.53 -16.84
N GLY A 441 0.76 28.91 -16.66
CA GLY A 441 -0.03 28.31 -17.74
C GLY A 441 -0.97 27.22 -17.27
N THR A 442 -1.81 26.70 -18.16
CA THR A 442 -2.69 25.56 -17.89
C THR A 442 -2.06 24.28 -18.41
N LEU A 443 -2.07 23.22 -17.61
CA LEU A 443 -1.58 21.89 -17.96
C LEU A 443 -2.76 20.94 -18.12
N GLN A 444 -2.75 20.16 -19.19
CA GLN A 444 -3.63 18.99 -19.32
C GLN A 444 -2.79 17.76 -18.99
N ILE A 445 -3.26 16.96 -18.04
CA ILE A 445 -2.58 15.76 -17.55
C ILE A 445 -3.56 14.60 -17.63
N ASN A 446 -3.15 13.51 -18.25
CA ASN A 446 -3.86 12.22 -18.29
C ASN A 446 -3.02 11.19 -17.54
N SER A 447 -3.28 11.02 -16.25
CA SER A 447 -2.56 10.04 -15.44
C SER A 447 -3.24 8.67 -15.53
N PRO A 448 -2.48 7.56 -15.65
CA PRO A 448 -3.04 6.22 -15.58
C PRO A 448 -3.53 5.86 -14.17
N LEU A 449 -3.07 6.55 -13.12
CA LEU A 449 -3.53 6.29 -11.76
C LEU A 449 -4.94 6.88 -11.53
N VAL A 450 -5.85 6.06 -11.02
CA VAL A 450 -7.27 6.40 -10.91
C VAL A 450 -7.67 6.90 -9.53
N GLY A 451 -8.76 7.67 -9.43
CA GLY A 451 -9.40 8.05 -8.17
C GLY A 451 -9.17 9.50 -7.76
N ARG A 452 -10.08 10.05 -6.94
CA ARG A 452 -10.05 11.47 -6.57
C ARG A 452 -8.82 11.83 -5.73
N GLN A 453 -8.37 10.92 -4.85
CA GLN A 453 -7.15 11.15 -4.06
C GLN A 453 -5.91 11.33 -4.95
N ASN A 454 -5.86 10.64 -6.10
CA ASN A 454 -4.77 10.82 -7.06
C ASN A 454 -4.77 12.21 -7.70
N VAL A 455 -5.90 12.91 -7.76
CA VAL A 455 -5.95 14.31 -8.17
C VAL A 455 -5.18 15.19 -7.18
N TYR A 456 -5.34 14.98 -5.87
CA TYR A 456 -4.54 15.70 -4.87
C TYR A 456 -3.05 15.45 -5.04
N ASN A 457 -2.66 14.20 -5.28
CA ASN A 457 -1.26 13.82 -5.49
C ASN A 457 -0.69 14.46 -6.77
N ILE A 458 -1.48 14.53 -7.87
CA ILE A 458 -1.10 15.23 -9.11
C ILE A 458 -0.91 16.72 -8.85
N LEU A 459 -1.84 17.38 -8.15
CA LEU A 459 -1.72 18.81 -7.83
C LEU A 459 -0.49 19.09 -6.95
N ALA A 460 -0.22 18.22 -5.97
CA ALA A 460 0.98 18.30 -5.14
C ALA A 460 2.25 18.14 -5.97
N ALA A 461 2.29 17.18 -6.90
CA ALA A 461 3.42 16.95 -7.79
C ALA A 461 3.64 18.12 -8.75
N VAL A 462 2.58 18.66 -9.36
CA VAL A 462 2.66 19.88 -10.19
C VAL A 462 3.19 21.07 -9.39
N ALA A 463 2.65 21.31 -8.21
CA ALA A 463 3.12 22.39 -7.32
C ALA A 463 4.58 22.19 -6.90
N THR A 464 5.00 20.95 -6.68
CA THR A 464 6.39 20.58 -6.39
C THR A 464 7.29 20.85 -7.58
N GLY A 465 6.94 20.39 -8.79
CA GLY A 465 7.71 20.66 -10.00
C GLY A 465 7.88 22.16 -10.27
N LEU A 466 6.86 22.97 -9.99
CA LEU A 466 6.94 24.44 -10.09
C LEU A 466 7.81 25.09 -9.01
N ALA A 467 7.84 24.50 -7.81
CA ALA A 467 8.61 24.99 -6.67
C ALA A 467 10.10 24.61 -6.76
N THR A 468 10.41 23.51 -7.44
CA THR A 468 11.75 22.93 -7.48
C THR A 468 12.63 23.57 -8.55
N THR A 469 13.90 23.77 -8.19
CA THR A 469 14.96 24.05 -9.16
C THR A 469 16.08 23.03 -8.99
N VAL A 470 16.60 22.51 -10.09
CA VAL A 470 17.76 21.60 -10.08
C VAL A 470 18.90 22.30 -10.82
N ARG A 471 20.08 22.36 -10.19
CA ARG A 471 21.26 23.09 -10.71
C ARG A 471 20.94 24.56 -11.06
N GLY A 472 20.04 25.17 -10.30
CA GLY A 472 19.60 26.55 -10.48
C GLY A 472 18.67 26.79 -11.68
N GLN A 473 18.16 25.73 -12.32
CA GLN A 473 17.22 25.80 -13.44
C GLN A 473 15.83 25.33 -12.99
N PRO A 474 14.75 26.03 -13.37
CA PRO A 474 13.39 25.59 -13.08
C PRO A 474 13.01 24.39 -13.94
N VAL A 475 12.12 23.55 -13.43
CA VAL A 475 11.60 22.40 -14.18
C VAL A 475 10.67 22.88 -15.30
N PRO A 476 10.87 22.46 -16.56
CA PRO A 476 9.95 22.80 -17.64
C PRO A 476 8.55 22.22 -17.41
N LEU A 477 7.51 22.98 -17.77
CA LEU A 477 6.12 22.50 -17.68
C LEU A 477 5.88 21.17 -18.43
N LYS A 478 6.53 21.03 -19.59
CA LYS A 478 6.47 19.81 -20.41
C LYS A 478 6.98 18.59 -19.62
N THR A 479 8.13 18.74 -18.95
CA THR A 479 8.73 17.71 -18.09
C THR A 479 7.82 17.33 -16.92
N ILE A 480 7.13 18.30 -16.32
CA ILE A 480 6.15 18.02 -15.25
C ILE A 480 5.00 17.15 -15.78
N VAL A 481 4.45 17.49 -16.95
CA VAL A 481 3.34 16.71 -17.55
C VAL A 481 3.82 15.31 -17.92
N GLU A 482 4.90 15.21 -18.71
CA GLU A 482 5.42 13.93 -19.19
C GLU A 482 5.77 12.99 -18.04
N GLY A 483 6.43 13.48 -16.99
CA GLY A 483 6.79 12.63 -15.85
C GLY A 483 5.61 12.16 -15.00
N ILE A 484 4.56 12.97 -14.89
CA ILE A 484 3.31 12.55 -14.22
C ILE A 484 2.57 11.51 -15.07
N GLU A 485 2.49 11.71 -16.39
CA GLU A 485 1.81 10.78 -17.31
C GLU A 485 2.58 9.46 -17.47
N ALA A 486 3.91 9.48 -17.37
CA ALA A 486 4.78 8.29 -17.40
C ALA A 486 4.75 7.45 -16.10
N THR A 487 4.17 7.98 -15.01
CA THR A 487 4.05 7.24 -13.75
C THR A 487 2.89 6.23 -13.85
N GLU A 488 3.16 5.05 -14.42
CA GLU A 488 2.16 4.02 -14.72
C GLU A 488 1.60 3.29 -13.51
N ASP A 489 2.44 3.02 -12.50
CA ASP A 489 2.06 2.27 -11.30
C ASP A 489 2.69 2.89 -10.06
N VAL A 490 1.97 2.80 -8.95
CA VAL A 490 2.53 3.03 -7.62
C VAL A 490 2.23 1.77 -6.80
N PRO A 491 3.26 0.99 -6.40
CA PRO A 491 3.07 -0.29 -5.74
C PRO A 491 2.04 -0.23 -4.60
N GLY A 492 0.96 -0.99 -4.77
CA GLY A 492 -0.09 -1.17 -3.75
C GLY A 492 -1.04 0.02 -3.57
N ARG A 493 -1.10 0.96 -4.52
CA ARG A 493 -2.01 2.12 -4.51
C ARG A 493 -2.92 2.10 -5.73
N MET A 494 -4.19 1.71 -5.53
CA MET A 494 -5.23 1.64 -6.56
C MET A 494 -4.77 1.05 -7.91
N HIS A 495 -4.01 -0.04 -7.86
CA HIS A 495 -3.48 -0.69 -9.05
C HIS A 495 -4.61 -1.31 -9.86
N VAL A 496 -4.82 -0.82 -11.08
CA VAL A 496 -5.85 -1.33 -11.98
C VAL A 496 -5.31 -2.54 -12.75
N ILE A 497 -6.05 -3.65 -12.71
CA ILE A 497 -5.79 -4.80 -13.57
C ILE A 497 -6.71 -4.68 -14.79
N ASP A 498 -6.12 -4.47 -15.97
CA ASP A 498 -6.83 -4.49 -17.25
C ASP A 498 -6.17 -5.51 -18.20
N GLU A 499 -6.91 -6.58 -18.46
CA GLU A 499 -6.64 -7.64 -19.43
C GLU A 499 -7.78 -7.66 -20.48
N GLU A 500 -8.27 -6.46 -20.83
CA GLU A 500 -9.38 -6.18 -21.75
C GLU A 500 -10.78 -6.60 -21.25
N GLN A 501 -10.91 -6.99 -19.99
CA GLN A 501 -12.19 -7.44 -19.44
C GLN A 501 -13.23 -6.30 -19.33
N PRO A 502 -14.55 -6.59 -19.30
CA PRO A 502 -15.60 -5.56 -19.28
C PRO A 502 -15.92 -4.99 -17.88
N PHE A 503 -15.07 -5.23 -16.89
CA PHE A 503 -15.29 -4.85 -15.49
C PHE A 503 -13.98 -4.40 -14.82
N GLY A 504 -14.09 -3.60 -13.78
CA GLY A 504 -12.93 -3.06 -13.07
C GLY A 504 -12.36 -4.08 -12.09
N VAL A 505 -11.04 -4.12 -11.96
CA VAL A 505 -10.34 -4.86 -10.91
C VAL A 505 -9.26 -3.94 -10.33
N ILE A 506 -9.32 -3.68 -9.03
CA ILE A 506 -8.41 -2.79 -8.32
C ILE A 506 -7.76 -3.53 -7.16
N VAL A 507 -6.43 -3.44 -7.04
CA VAL A 507 -5.65 -3.95 -5.90
C VAL A 507 -5.10 -2.78 -5.09
N ASP A 508 -5.31 -2.79 -3.77
CA ASP A 508 -4.89 -1.68 -2.89
C ASP A 508 -4.47 -2.15 -1.48
N SER A 509 -3.54 -1.41 -0.86
CA SER A 509 -2.98 -1.67 0.48
C SER A 509 -3.86 -1.19 1.64
N ALA A 510 -5.06 -0.65 1.38
CA ALA A 510 -5.99 -0.19 2.41
C ALA A 510 -6.31 -1.28 3.43
N SER A 511 -5.74 -1.15 4.62
CA SER A 511 -5.79 -2.13 5.71
C SER A 511 -6.30 -1.54 7.04
N THR A 512 -6.76 -0.29 7.02
CA THR A 512 -7.41 0.38 8.16
C THR A 512 -8.84 0.80 7.80
N PRO A 513 -9.76 0.97 8.78
CA PRO A 513 -11.14 1.34 8.50
C PRO A 513 -11.26 2.62 7.67
N VAL A 514 -10.44 3.63 7.98
CA VAL A 514 -10.42 4.92 7.27
C VAL A 514 -9.88 4.76 5.84
N ALA A 515 -8.78 4.02 5.66
CA ALA A 515 -8.21 3.79 4.33
C ALA A 515 -9.18 3.00 3.44
N LEU A 516 -9.78 1.94 3.97
CA LEU A 516 -10.76 1.12 3.24
C LEU A 516 -12.01 1.95 2.89
N SER A 517 -12.49 2.76 3.84
CA SER A 517 -13.64 3.63 3.66
C SER A 517 -13.45 4.62 2.51
N ARG A 518 -12.25 5.19 2.40
CA ARG A 518 -11.88 6.14 1.34
C ARG A 518 -11.68 5.46 0.00
N LEU A 519 -10.95 4.34 -0.03
CA LEU A 519 -10.78 3.53 -1.23
C LEU A 519 -12.16 3.23 -1.86
N LEU A 520 -13.12 2.78 -1.05
CA LEU A 520 -14.46 2.45 -1.56
C LEU A 520 -15.24 3.69 -2.04
N ASP A 521 -15.04 4.87 -1.42
CA ASP A 521 -15.63 6.12 -1.92
C ASP A 521 -15.01 6.54 -3.25
N ASP A 522 -13.68 6.48 -3.37
CA ASP A 522 -12.96 6.81 -4.59
C ASP A 522 -13.38 5.90 -5.74
N VAL A 523 -13.50 4.59 -5.49
CA VAL A 523 -13.99 3.62 -6.49
C VAL A 523 -15.42 3.95 -6.93
N ARG A 524 -16.30 4.39 -6.02
CA ARG A 524 -17.67 4.78 -6.41
C ARG A 524 -17.73 6.03 -7.28
N ASP A 525 -16.73 6.90 -7.21
CA ASP A 525 -16.65 8.10 -8.02
C ASP A 525 -16.14 7.83 -9.46
N LEU A 526 -15.58 6.65 -9.72
CA LEU A 526 -15.09 6.24 -11.04
C LEU A 526 -16.22 5.92 -12.05
N GLN A 527 -15.89 6.03 -13.33
CA GLN A 527 -16.78 5.74 -14.45
C GLN A 527 -16.06 4.89 -15.51
N PHE A 528 -16.79 4.00 -16.17
CA PHE A 528 -16.32 3.32 -17.39
C PHE A 528 -16.55 4.19 -18.62
N MET A 529 -15.56 4.31 -19.49
CA MET A 529 -15.72 5.01 -20.76
C MET A 529 -16.39 4.13 -21.83
N PRO A 530 -17.26 4.70 -22.69
CA PRO A 530 -17.85 3.94 -23.80
C PRO A 530 -16.76 3.52 -24.81
N ARG A 531 -16.56 2.21 -25.02
CA ARG A 531 -15.56 1.66 -25.95
C ARG A 531 -15.79 1.98 -27.44
N MET A 532 -16.91 2.59 -27.83
CA MET A 532 -17.14 3.07 -29.20
C MET A 532 -18.00 4.35 -29.26
N VAL A 533 -17.52 5.33 -30.04
CA VAL A 533 -18.17 6.58 -30.52
C VAL A 533 -18.23 7.75 -29.52
N GLY A 534 -17.35 8.73 -29.71
CA GLY A 534 -17.69 10.10 -30.15
C GLY A 534 -18.68 10.96 -29.35
N GLY A 535 -19.21 10.53 -28.21
CA GLY A 535 -20.05 11.38 -27.37
C GLY A 535 -20.94 10.68 -26.35
N ARG A 536 -20.72 11.10 -25.09
CA ARG A 536 -21.66 11.26 -23.95
C ARG A 536 -21.64 10.18 -22.86
N VAL A 537 -21.12 10.64 -21.72
CA VAL A 537 -21.29 10.22 -20.32
C VAL A 537 -20.78 8.81 -20.00
N GLY A 538 -19.78 8.73 -19.13
CA GLY A 538 -19.27 7.47 -18.61
C GLY A 538 -20.33 6.70 -17.83
N THR A 539 -20.23 5.37 -17.83
CA THR A 539 -21.14 4.51 -17.08
C THR A 539 -20.62 4.37 -15.64
N LYS A 540 -21.45 4.71 -14.66
CA LYS A 540 -21.06 4.56 -13.24
C LYS A 540 -20.81 3.08 -12.88
N ILE A 541 -19.97 2.87 -11.87
CA ILE A 541 -19.83 1.55 -11.22
C ILE A 541 -21.20 1.04 -10.78
N ARG A 542 -21.57 -0.15 -11.27
CA ARG A 542 -22.84 -0.80 -10.96
C ARG A 542 -22.85 -1.34 -9.53
N ARG A 543 -21.80 -2.06 -9.16
CA ARG A 543 -21.62 -2.69 -7.84
C ARG A 543 -20.14 -2.82 -7.51
N ILE A 544 -19.83 -2.77 -6.22
CA ILE A 544 -18.50 -3.09 -5.69
C ILE A 544 -18.50 -4.50 -5.08
N ILE A 545 -17.57 -5.32 -5.54
CA ILE A 545 -17.26 -6.65 -5.01
C ILE A 545 -15.95 -6.56 -4.24
N LEU A 546 -16.03 -6.54 -2.92
CA LEU A 546 -14.86 -6.36 -2.04
C LEU A 546 -14.32 -7.71 -1.57
N VAL A 547 -13.04 -7.96 -1.80
CA VAL A 547 -12.22 -8.97 -1.12
C VAL A 547 -11.35 -8.26 -0.10
N VAL A 548 -11.52 -8.58 1.17
CA VAL A 548 -10.77 -7.91 2.25
C VAL A 548 -10.41 -8.88 3.37
N GLY A 549 -9.22 -8.71 3.91
CA GLY A 549 -8.75 -9.40 5.10
C GLY A 549 -8.11 -8.44 6.09
N CYS A 550 -7.89 -8.91 7.31
CA CYS A 550 -7.21 -8.16 8.36
C CYS A 550 -5.89 -8.88 8.70
N LYS A 551 -4.85 -8.11 9.04
CA LYS A 551 -3.57 -8.66 9.49
C LYS A 551 -3.65 -9.04 10.99
N GLY A 552 -2.95 -10.11 11.37
CA GLY A 552 -2.95 -10.62 12.74
C GLY A 552 -2.21 -9.72 13.74
N ASP A 553 -1.14 -9.07 13.29
CA ASP A 553 -0.29 -8.15 14.06
C ASP A 553 -0.91 -6.76 14.31
N ARG A 554 -2.12 -6.53 13.78
CA ARG A 554 -2.86 -5.28 14.00
C ARG A 554 -3.79 -5.41 15.22
N PRO A 555 -4.07 -4.29 15.92
CA PRO A 555 -4.95 -4.30 17.08
C PRO A 555 -6.32 -4.92 16.75
N ALA A 556 -6.74 -5.91 17.54
CA ALA A 556 -7.97 -6.66 17.30
C ALA A 556 -9.23 -5.76 17.26
N ALA A 557 -9.23 -4.66 18.01
CA ALA A 557 -10.32 -3.68 18.05
C ALA A 557 -10.66 -3.04 16.70
N LEU A 558 -9.76 -3.11 15.71
CA LEU A 558 -9.97 -2.55 14.37
C LEU A 558 -10.72 -3.50 13.44
N ARG A 559 -10.67 -4.81 13.72
CA ARG A 559 -11.26 -5.84 12.86
C ARG A 559 -12.78 -5.66 12.74
N PRO A 560 -13.55 -5.40 13.81
CA PRO A 560 -14.98 -5.09 13.68
C PRO A 560 -15.22 -3.80 12.86
N LEU A 561 -14.43 -2.75 13.06
CA LEU A 561 -14.59 -1.50 12.30
C LEU A 561 -14.33 -1.70 10.80
N MET A 562 -13.34 -2.54 10.44
CA MET A 562 -13.10 -2.95 9.05
C MET A 562 -14.32 -3.69 8.47
N GLY A 563 -14.89 -4.62 9.24
CA GLY A 563 -16.09 -5.35 8.86
C GLY A 563 -17.32 -4.45 8.66
N GLU A 564 -17.48 -3.44 9.51
CA GLU A 564 -18.54 -2.44 9.42
C GLU A 564 -18.43 -1.62 8.14
N VAL A 565 -17.24 -1.07 7.86
CA VAL A 565 -16.97 -0.31 6.63
C VAL A 565 -17.25 -1.17 5.40
N ALA A 566 -16.72 -2.40 5.36
CA ALA A 566 -16.97 -3.34 4.28
C ALA A 566 -18.47 -3.62 4.11
N HIS A 567 -19.19 -3.81 5.22
CA HIS A 567 -20.63 -4.10 5.20
C HIS A 567 -21.46 -2.95 4.65
N TYR A 568 -21.14 -1.69 4.94
CA TYR A 568 -21.96 -0.57 4.49
C TYR A 568 -21.56 0.00 3.14
N LYS A 569 -20.29 -0.12 2.75
CA LYS A 569 -19.78 0.51 1.52
C LYS A 569 -19.69 -0.41 0.30
N ALA A 570 -19.63 -1.72 0.48
CA ALA A 570 -19.60 -2.69 -0.63
C ALA A 570 -20.93 -3.45 -0.81
N ASP A 571 -21.27 -3.74 -2.07
CA ASP A 571 -22.48 -4.50 -2.42
C ASP A 571 -22.32 -5.98 -2.10
N ILE A 572 -21.15 -6.54 -2.41
CA ILE A 572 -20.76 -7.92 -2.10
C ILE A 572 -19.45 -7.86 -1.30
N VAL A 573 -19.39 -8.57 -0.18
CA VAL A 573 -18.18 -8.69 0.64
C VAL A 573 -17.78 -10.14 0.73
N ILE A 574 -16.50 -10.41 0.48
CA ILE A 574 -15.84 -11.69 0.67
C ILE A 574 -14.73 -11.45 1.69
N LEU A 575 -14.96 -11.88 2.93
CA LEU A 575 -13.95 -11.83 3.97
C LEU A 575 -12.97 -12.98 3.80
N THR A 576 -11.69 -12.67 3.92
CA THR A 576 -10.60 -13.62 3.79
C THR A 576 -9.48 -13.30 4.77
N ASN A 577 -8.40 -14.08 4.74
CA ASN A 577 -7.19 -13.78 5.51
C ASN A 577 -6.21 -12.93 4.70
N ASP A 578 -5.49 -12.05 5.39
CA ASP A 578 -4.31 -11.37 4.87
C ASP A 578 -3.06 -12.10 5.39
N ASN A 579 -2.32 -11.48 6.31
CA ASN A 579 -1.17 -12.03 7.02
C ASN A 579 -1.61 -12.38 8.45
N PRO A 580 -2.14 -13.61 8.70
CA PRO A 580 -2.62 -13.99 10.03
C PRO A 580 -1.50 -14.07 11.08
N ARG A 581 -0.25 -14.36 10.67
CA ARG A 581 0.90 -14.49 11.58
C ARG A 581 0.61 -15.45 12.73
N ASP A 582 0.71 -15.00 13.98
CA ASP A 582 0.51 -15.77 15.20
C ASP A 582 -0.97 -15.86 15.63
N VAL A 583 -1.86 -15.09 15.00
CA VAL A 583 -3.29 -15.11 15.31
C VAL A 583 -4.01 -16.17 14.46
N PRO A 584 -4.86 -17.02 15.06
CA PRO A 584 -5.64 -17.99 14.30
C PRO A 584 -6.49 -17.32 13.21
N PRO A 585 -6.40 -17.76 11.94
CA PRO A 585 -7.13 -17.15 10.81
C PRO A 585 -8.65 -17.03 11.04
N ASN A 586 -9.25 -18.03 11.68
CA ASN A 586 -10.69 -18.03 11.97
C ASN A 586 -11.10 -16.98 13.01
N GLU A 587 -10.21 -16.62 13.93
CA GLU A 587 -10.45 -15.57 14.94
C GLU A 587 -10.48 -14.20 14.27
N ILE A 588 -9.52 -13.92 13.38
CA ILE A 588 -9.46 -12.68 12.60
C ILE A 588 -10.76 -12.47 11.80
N VAL A 589 -11.21 -13.51 11.10
CA VAL A 589 -12.46 -13.46 10.34
C VAL A 589 -13.66 -13.26 11.28
N SER A 590 -13.72 -13.98 12.40
CA SER A 590 -14.80 -13.85 13.38
C SER A 590 -14.91 -12.43 13.94
N ASP A 591 -13.78 -11.83 14.33
CA ASP A 591 -13.75 -10.45 14.82
C ASP A 591 -14.20 -9.46 13.75
N THR A 592 -13.82 -9.70 12.50
CA THR A 592 -14.23 -8.87 11.38
C THR A 592 -15.74 -8.97 11.12
N VAL A 593 -16.30 -10.18 11.18
CA VAL A 593 -17.74 -10.41 11.04
C VAL A 593 -18.54 -9.70 12.13
N ALA A 594 -18.00 -9.56 13.34
CA ALA A 594 -18.67 -8.86 14.44
C ALA A 594 -19.00 -7.38 14.13
N GLY A 595 -18.34 -6.80 13.12
CA GLY A 595 -18.66 -5.46 12.59
C GLY A 595 -19.91 -5.36 11.72
N TYR A 596 -20.50 -6.49 11.33
CA TYR A 596 -21.70 -6.47 10.49
C TYR A 596 -22.92 -5.97 11.28
N SER A 597 -23.93 -5.48 10.56
CA SER A 597 -25.16 -4.99 11.19
C SER A 597 -25.84 -6.08 12.02
N GLU A 598 -26.48 -5.67 13.13
CA GLU A 598 -27.23 -6.58 14.00
C GLU A 598 -28.26 -7.43 13.24
N TYR A 599 -28.85 -6.88 12.17
CA TYR A 599 -29.79 -7.61 11.32
C TYR A 599 -29.18 -8.88 10.75
N ILE A 600 -27.95 -8.80 10.23
CA ILE A 600 -27.22 -9.97 9.74
C ILE A 600 -26.87 -10.88 10.90
N LEU A 601 -26.32 -10.33 11.99
CA LEU A 601 -25.82 -11.12 13.12
C LEU A 601 -26.92 -11.92 13.83
N LYS A 602 -28.16 -11.43 13.82
CA LYS A 602 -29.33 -12.10 14.41
C LYS A 602 -30.08 -12.99 13.41
N HIS A 603 -29.75 -12.96 12.12
CA HIS A 603 -30.43 -13.75 11.10
C HIS A 603 -29.92 -15.19 11.07
N ASN A 604 -30.82 -16.17 11.24
CA ASN A 604 -30.50 -17.60 11.20
C ASN A 604 -29.25 -17.97 12.03
N ALA A 605 -29.10 -17.37 13.23
CA ALA A 605 -28.00 -17.67 14.14
C ALA A 605 -28.07 -19.14 14.57
N ILE A 606 -27.28 -20.00 13.93
CA ILE A 606 -27.03 -21.36 14.40
C ILE A 606 -25.93 -21.24 15.45
N GLU A 607 -26.27 -21.42 16.73
CA GLU A 607 -25.39 -21.22 17.89
C GLU A 607 -24.18 -22.18 17.98
N SER A 608 -23.94 -23.03 16.96
CA SER A 608 -22.94 -24.11 17.02
C SER A 608 -21.84 -24.01 15.94
N SER A 609 -21.50 -22.81 15.47
CA SER A 609 -20.60 -22.60 14.33
C SER A 609 -19.36 -21.80 14.72
N ALA A 610 -18.24 -22.00 14.00
CA ALA A 610 -16.98 -21.28 14.23
C ALA A 610 -17.07 -19.75 13.99
N TYR A 611 -18.10 -19.30 13.26
CA TYR A 611 -18.40 -17.88 13.05
C TYR A 611 -19.83 -17.59 13.52
N SER A 612 -20.09 -16.40 14.08
CA SER A 612 -21.44 -15.99 14.45
C SER A 612 -21.86 -14.81 13.57
N PRO A 613 -22.98 -14.90 12.83
CA PRO A 613 -23.99 -15.96 12.82
C PRO A 613 -23.52 -17.19 12.05
N GLY A 614 -24.11 -18.33 12.43
CA GLY A 614 -23.61 -19.63 11.99
C GLY A 614 -23.48 -19.81 10.48
N PHE A 615 -24.24 -19.06 9.67
CA PHE A 615 -24.28 -19.24 8.23
C PHE A 615 -23.03 -18.75 7.46
N LEU A 616 -22.20 -17.89 8.06
CA LEU A 616 -21.00 -17.33 7.41
C LEU A 616 -19.83 -18.32 7.46
N GLN A 617 -19.98 -19.49 6.85
CA GLN A 617 -18.98 -20.55 6.87
C GLN A 617 -18.16 -20.61 5.59
N ASP A 618 -16.87 -20.89 5.75
CA ASP A 618 -16.00 -21.26 4.64
C ASP A 618 -16.52 -22.57 3.98
N PRO A 619 -16.64 -22.62 2.64
CA PRO A 619 -17.09 -23.81 1.92
C PRO A 619 -16.25 -25.06 2.21
N GLY A 620 -14.94 -24.90 2.34
CA GLY A 620 -13.99 -25.98 2.62
C GLY A 620 -14.12 -26.55 4.02
N ARG A 621 -14.68 -25.79 4.96
CA ARG A 621 -14.98 -26.23 6.35
C ARG A 621 -16.39 -26.77 6.52
N THR A 622 -17.24 -26.63 5.51
CA THR A 622 -18.67 -26.96 5.60
C THR A 622 -18.95 -28.36 5.05
N ALA A 623 -19.66 -29.18 5.82
CA ALA A 623 -20.15 -30.46 5.31
C ALA A 623 -21.02 -30.24 4.06
N TRP A 624 -20.74 -30.97 2.98
CA TRP A 624 -21.44 -30.85 1.69
C TRP A 624 -22.97 -30.84 1.79
N THR A 625 -23.54 -31.63 2.71
CA THR A 625 -24.99 -31.71 2.94
C THR A 625 -25.60 -30.42 3.47
N SER A 626 -24.80 -29.62 4.17
CA SER A 626 -25.23 -28.40 4.82
C SER A 626 -24.92 -27.16 3.98
N LEU A 627 -23.96 -27.27 3.06
CA LEU A 627 -23.51 -26.19 2.17
C LEU A 627 -24.67 -25.40 1.50
N PRO A 628 -25.76 -26.03 0.99
CA PRO A 628 -26.87 -25.28 0.40
C PRO A 628 -27.57 -24.31 1.36
N PHE A 629 -27.62 -24.63 2.66
CA PHE A 629 -28.27 -23.79 3.68
C PHE A 629 -27.43 -22.56 4.01
N TYR A 630 -26.11 -22.75 4.21
CA TYR A 630 -25.16 -21.66 4.43
C TYR A 630 -25.16 -20.72 3.22
N TRP A 631 -25.12 -21.29 2.01
CA TRP A 631 -25.05 -20.51 0.80
C TRP A 631 -26.31 -19.69 0.51
N ASP A 632 -27.50 -20.18 0.86
CA ASP A 632 -28.73 -19.41 0.71
C ASP A 632 -28.73 -18.14 1.57
N ALA A 633 -28.22 -18.22 2.80
CA ALA A 633 -28.09 -17.06 3.67
C ALA A 633 -26.98 -16.09 3.20
N CYS A 634 -25.79 -16.60 2.85
CA CYS A 634 -24.73 -15.78 2.24
C CYS A 634 -25.23 -15.08 0.98
N TYR A 635 -26.06 -15.77 0.19
CA TYR A 635 -26.71 -15.25 -1.01
C TYR A 635 -27.66 -14.09 -0.70
N GLN A 636 -28.55 -14.25 0.28
CA GLN A 636 -29.53 -13.22 0.67
C GLN A 636 -28.86 -11.94 1.18
N HIS A 637 -27.77 -12.09 1.92
CA HIS A 637 -27.06 -10.97 2.53
C HIS A 637 -25.89 -10.43 1.70
N LYS A 638 -25.48 -11.16 0.66
CA LYS A 638 -24.31 -10.84 -0.17
C LYS A 638 -23.02 -10.72 0.67
N ARG A 639 -22.90 -11.53 1.72
CA ARG A 639 -21.73 -11.61 2.61
C ARG A 639 -21.21 -13.03 2.62
N TYR A 640 -19.91 -13.19 2.42
CA TYR A 640 -19.25 -14.47 2.24
C TYR A 640 -17.97 -14.52 3.06
N VAL A 641 -17.60 -15.72 3.50
CA VAL A 641 -16.32 -16.03 4.14
C VAL A 641 -15.61 -17.05 3.28
N MET A 642 -14.37 -16.73 2.89
CA MET A 642 -13.45 -17.60 2.18
C MET A 642 -12.07 -17.40 2.80
N GLU A 643 -11.67 -18.27 3.73
CA GLU A 643 -10.41 -18.14 4.46
C GLU A 643 -9.19 -18.15 3.54
N ASP A 644 -9.29 -18.89 2.45
CA ASP A 644 -8.30 -18.97 1.39
C ASP A 644 -8.40 -17.74 0.48
N ARG A 645 -7.36 -16.88 0.53
CA ARG A 645 -7.28 -15.63 -0.24
C ARG A 645 -7.21 -15.87 -1.75
N TRP A 646 -6.49 -16.92 -2.16
CA TRP A 646 -6.41 -17.34 -3.56
C TRP A 646 -7.80 -17.66 -4.12
N MET A 647 -8.59 -18.44 -3.38
CA MET A 647 -9.96 -18.77 -3.74
C MET A 647 -10.85 -17.53 -3.75
N ALA A 648 -10.74 -16.67 -2.73
CA ALA A 648 -11.54 -15.46 -2.59
C ALA A 648 -11.40 -14.53 -3.81
N ILE A 649 -10.17 -14.30 -4.27
CA ILE A 649 -9.87 -13.45 -5.43
C ILE A 649 -10.49 -14.02 -6.71
N ARG A 650 -10.22 -15.31 -7.00
CA ARG A 650 -10.79 -15.98 -8.18
C ARG A 650 -12.30 -15.95 -8.18
N TRP A 651 -12.88 -16.13 -7.01
CA TRP A 651 -14.33 -16.18 -6.85
C TRP A 651 -14.96 -14.80 -7.05
N ALA A 652 -14.33 -13.73 -6.56
CA ALA A 652 -14.75 -12.35 -6.81
C ALA A 652 -14.72 -12.01 -8.31
N ILE A 653 -13.62 -12.32 -9.00
CA ILE A 653 -13.46 -12.10 -10.44
C ILE A 653 -14.45 -12.94 -11.25
N GLY A 654 -14.67 -14.21 -10.85
CA GLY A 654 -15.68 -15.08 -11.44
C GLY A 654 -17.12 -14.58 -11.27
N THR A 655 -17.36 -13.70 -10.29
CA THR A 655 -18.67 -13.10 -10.01
C THR A 655 -18.93 -11.83 -10.83
N ALA A 656 -17.87 -11.11 -11.19
CA ALA A 656 -17.94 -9.80 -11.79
C ALA A 656 -18.63 -9.81 -13.16
N ARG A 657 -19.34 -8.73 -13.44
CA ARG A 657 -20.07 -8.48 -14.69
C ARG A 657 -19.71 -7.12 -15.23
N GLU A 658 -20.13 -6.85 -16.46
CA GLU A 658 -19.98 -5.56 -17.09
C GLU A 658 -20.37 -4.41 -16.14
N ASN A 659 -19.46 -3.45 -16.02
CA ASN A 659 -19.54 -2.29 -15.13
C ASN A 659 -19.55 -2.57 -13.61
N ASP A 660 -19.34 -3.81 -13.15
CA ASP A 660 -18.98 -4.05 -11.74
C ASP A 660 -17.51 -3.66 -11.51
N CYS A 661 -17.11 -3.43 -10.26
CA CYS A 661 -15.72 -3.26 -9.86
C CYS A 661 -15.37 -4.26 -8.74
N VAL A 662 -14.34 -5.07 -8.96
CA VAL A 662 -13.73 -5.91 -7.93
C VAL A 662 -12.64 -5.09 -7.24
N VAL A 663 -12.67 -5.05 -5.91
CA VAL A 663 -11.66 -4.36 -5.10
C VAL A 663 -11.02 -5.41 -4.18
N ILE A 664 -9.71 -5.58 -4.30
CA ILE A 664 -8.89 -6.49 -3.50
C ILE A 664 -8.04 -5.62 -2.56
N ALA A 665 -8.42 -5.58 -1.28
CA ALA A 665 -7.83 -4.67 -0.30
C ALA A 665 -6.98 -5.41 0.75
N GLY A 666 -6.03 -4.70 1.34
CA GLY A 666 -5.26 -5.10 2.52
C GLY A 666 -3.76 -5.22 2.27
N LYS A 667 -3.36 -6.04 1.29
CA LYS A 667 -1.95 -6.33 0.97
C LYS A 667 -1.30 -5.26 0.10
N GLY A 668 -1.99 -4.86 -0.96
CA GLY A 668 -1.43 -3.98 -1.99
C GLY A 668 -0.20 -4.58 -2.66
N GLN A 669 0.97 -4.03 -2.34
CA GLN A 669 2.27 -4.45 -2.87
C GLN A 669 2.90 -5.64 -2.15
N GLU A 670 2.43 -6.01 -0.95
CA GLU A 670 2.96 -7.15 -0.22
C GLU A 670 2.67 -8.45 -0.99
N ASP A 671 3.73 -9.09 -1.48
CA ASP A 671 3.69 -10.30 -2.31
C ASP A 671 4.00 -11.58 -1.50
N PHE A 672 3.76 -11.56 -0.19
CA PHE A 672 3.94 -12.71 0.69
C PHE A 672 2.73 -12.94 1.60
N GLN A 673 2.59 -14.17 2.09
CA GLN A 673 1.64 -14.54 3.14
C GLN A 673 2.35 -15.20 4.32
N ASP A 674 2.16 -14.64 5.52
CA ASP A 674 2.71 -15.17 6.78
C ASP A 674 1.66 -16.03 7.51
N ILE A 675 1.96 -17.33 7.71
CA ILE A 675 1.03 -18.31 8.31
C ILE A 675 1.75 -19.12 9.39
N LEU A 676 1.15 -19.21 10.59
CA LEU A 676 1.63 -20.10 11.65
C LEU A 676 1.50 -21.58 11.24
N THR A 677 2.63 -22.26 11.06
CA THR A 677 2.70 -23.68 10.70
C THR A 677 3.68 -24.40 11.63
N GLY A 678 3.21 -25.42 12.36
CA GLY A 678 4.09 -26.23 13.22
C GLY A 678 4.68 -25.48 14.44
N GLY A 679 4.15 -24.32 14.80
CA GLY A 679 4.66 -23.47 15.89
C GLY A 679 5.58 -22.34 15.44
N GLU A 680 5.88 -22.25 14.15
CA GLU A 680 6.72 -21.20 13.55
C GLU A 680 5.94 -20.44 12.47
N ILE A 681 6.26 -19.16 12.27
CA ILE A 681 5.67 -18.37 11.18
C ILE A 681 6.39 -18.73 9.89
N ALA A 682 5.67 -19.39 8.98
CA ALA A 682 6.15 -19.66 7.64
C ALA A 682 5.73 -18.52 6.71
N ARG A 683 6.71 -17.91 6.04
CA ARG A 683 6.48 -16.94 4.97
C ARG A 683 6.50 -17.65 3.63
N GLY A 684 5.41 -17.53 2.88
CA GLY A 684 5.32 -18.03 1.51
C GLY A 684 4.96 -16.93 0.53
N TRP A 685 5.31 -17.11 -0.74
CA TRP A 685 4.98 -16.14 -1.78
C TRP A 685 3.49 -16.18 -2.18
N PHE A 686 2.87 -15.00 -2.22
CA PHE A 686 1.48 -14.78 -2.63
C PHE A 686 1.24 -13.30 -2.99
N ASP A 687 1.00 -13.00 -4.27
CA ASP A 687 0.75 -11.64 -4.78
C ASP A 687 -0.68 -11.49 -5.31
N ASP A 688 -1.43 -10.54 -4.73
CA ASP A 688 -2.79 -10.21 -5.14
C ASP A 688 -2.88 -9.79 -6.62
N LYS A 689 -1.88 -9.07 -7.15
CA LYS A 689 -1.84 -8.60 -8.54
C LYS A 689 -1.67 -9.76 -9.50
N VAL A 690 -0.69 -10.63 -9.23
CA VAL A 690 -0.43 -11.82 -10.06
C VAL A 690 -1.65 -12.74 -10.04
N GLU A 691 -2.25 -12.97 -8.87
CA GLU A 691 -3.43 -13.82 -8.77
C GLU A 691 -4.67 -13.20 -9.45
N ALA A 692 -4.86 -11.88 -9.34
CA ALA A 692 -5.94 -11.18 -10.03
C ALA A 692 -5.80 -11.28 -11.56
N ARG A 693 -4.62 -10.98 -12.14
CA ARG A 693 -4.36 -11.16 -13.59
C ARG A 693 -4.64 -12.59 -14.04
N ASN A 694 -4.08 -13.55 -13.31
CA ASN A 694 -4.27 -14.97 -13.58
C ASN A 694 -5.74 -15.39 -13.52
N ALA A 695 -6.49 -14.84 -12.58
CA ALA A 695 -7.92 -15.06 -12.47
C ALA A 695 -8.67 -14.44 -13.65
N VAL A 696 -8.39 -13.20 -14.05
CA VAL A 696 -9.05 -12.58 -15.20
C VAL A 696 -8.85 -13.40 -16.47
N VAL A 697 -7.60 -13.74 -16.81
CA VAL A 697 -7.25 -14.50 -18.02
C VAL A 697 -7.89 -15.90 -18.02
N ARG A 698 -7.80 -16.63 -16.90
CA ARG A 698 -8.33 -18.01 -16.82
C ARG A 698 -9.84 -18.06 -16.72
N VAL A 699 -10.44 -17.12 -16.00
CA VAL A 699 -11.89 -17.08 -15.85
C VAL A 699 -12.53 -16.66 -17.17
N ALA A 700 -11.90 -15.80 -18.00
CA ALA A 700 -12.30 -15.56 -19.39
C ALA A 700 -12.39 -16.87 -20.21
N GLN A 701 -11.37 -17.73 -20.14
CA GLN A 701 -11.39 -19.05 -20.79
C GLN A 701 -12.52 -19.96 -20.28
N ILE A 702 -12.81 -19.89 -18.97
CA ILE A 702 -13.94 -20.59 -18.35
C ILE A 702 -15.28 -20.02 -18.84
N PHE A 703 -15.37 -18.71 -19.10
CA PHE A 703 -16.59 -18.07 -19.61
C PHE A 703 -16.89 -18.40 -21.07
N ASP A 704 -15.87 -18.66 -21.88
CA ASP A 704 -16.03 -19.21 -23.22
C ASP A 704 -16.45 -20.69 -23.21
N ALA A 705 -16.33 -21.35 -22.05
CA ALA A 705 -16.71 -22.72 -21.88
C ALA A 705 -18.25 -22.85 -21.86
N ARG A 706 -18.83 -23.24 -23.01
CA ARG A 706 -20.28 -23.39 -23.24
C ARG A 706 -21.03 -24.31 -22.26
N TRP A 707 -20.33 -25.03 -21.38
CA TRP A 707 -20.89 -25.94 -20.38
C TRP A 707 -21.09 -25.30 -19.00
N LEU A 708 -20.52 -24.12 -18.72
CA LEU A 708 -20.70 -23.41 -17.46
C LEU A 708 -21.65 -22.22 -17.66
N ASP A 709 -22.90 -22.38 -17.21
CA ASP A 709 -23.85 -21.26 -17.14
C ASP A 709 -23.58 -20.45 -15.87
N ARG A 710 -23.16 -19.18 -16.01
CA ARG A 710 -22.95 -18.27 -14.88
C ARG A 710 -24.19 -18.20 -13.97
N ARG A 711 -25.41 -18.38 -14.50
CA ARG A 711 -26.65 -18.35 -13.71
C ARG A 711 -26.77 -19.50 -12.72
N ASP A 712 -26.08 -20.60 -12.99
CA ASP A 712 -26.01 -21.75 -12.10
C ASP A 712 -24.96 -21.56 -10.99
N LEU A 713 -24.19 -20.46 -11.04
CA LEU A 713 -23.27 -20.13 -9.96
C LEU A 713 -24.06 -19.75 -8.70
N PRO A 714 -23.67 -20.28 -7.54
CA PRO A 714 -24.51 -20.26 -6.35
C PRO A 714 -24.71 -18.85 -5.73
N TRP A 715 -24.13 -17.80 -6.31
CA TRP A 715 -24.26 -16.38 -5.91
C TRP A 715 -24.99 -15.46 -6.91
N VAL A 716 -25.52 -15.98 -8.03
CA VAL A 716 -26.32 -15.20 -9.00
C VAL A 716 -27.72 -14.90 -8.47
N GLU A 717 -28.22 -13.67 -8.74
CA GLU A 717 -29.52 -13.21 -8.24
C GLU A 717 -30.69 -14.12 -8.67
N PRO A 718 -31.71 -14.35 -7.81
CA PRO A 718 -32.67 -15.42 -7.99
C PRO A 718 -33.63 -15.05 -9.11
N GLY A 719 -33.82 -13.76 -9.38
CA GLY A 719 -34.55 -13.25 -10.55
C GLY A 719 -33.89 -13.65 -11.87
N GLU A 720 -32.56 -13.78 -11.89
CA GLU A 720 -31.79 -14.17 -13.07
C GLU A 720 -31.74 -15.69 -13.24
N ARG A 721 -31.73 -16.44 -12.13
CA ARG A 721 -31.99 -17.90 -12.13
C ARG A 721 -33.36 -18.27 -12.69
N LYS A 722 -34.38 -17.41 -12.47
CA LYS A 722 -35.75 -17.68 -12.93
C LYS A 722 -35.90 -17.68 -14.47
N ARG A 723 -35.00 -17.05 -15.22
CA ARG A 723 -34.93 -17.15 -16.70
C ARG A 723 -34.30 -18.46 -17.20
N ALA A 724 -33.68 -19.26 -16.33
CA ALA A 724 -33.02 -20.53 -16.65
C ALA A 724 -33.84 -21.78 -16.26
N ARG A 725 -35.09 -21.61 -15.80
CA ARG A 725 -35.93 -22.76 -15.44
C ARG A 725 -36.48 -23.44 -16.71
N PHE A 726 -35.69 -24.35 -17.30
CA PHE A 726 -36.15 -25.69 -17.73
C PHE A 726 -35.03 -26.58 -18.34
N THR A 727 -33.90 -26.81 -17.67
CA THR A 727 -33.06 -27.99 -17.99
C THR A 727 -32.34 -28.58 -16.77
N ARG A 728 -33.05 -29.50 -16.09
CA ARG A 728 -32.57 -30.68 -15.32
C ARG A 728 -31.49 -30.49 -14.22
N PRO A 729 -31.82 -30.82 -12.94
CA PRO A 729 -30.90 -30.86 -11.78
C PRO A 729 -29.73 -31.86 -11.83
N GLY A 730 -29.38 -32.40 -12.99
CA GLY A 730 -28.51 -33.58 -13.11
C GLY A 730 -27.08 -33.33 -13.59
N ILE A 731 -26.72 -32.11 -14.00
CA ILE A 731 -25.45 -31.85 -14.69
C ILE A 731 -24.34 -31.42 -13.73
N PHE A 732 -24.62 -30.53 -12.77
CA PHE A 732 -23.63 -30.05 -11.79
C PHE A 732 -22.97 -31.19 -10.98
N ARG A 733 -23.75 -32.23 -10.65
CA ARG A 733 -23.26 -33.40 -9.91
C ARG A 733 -22.19 -34.18 -10.67
N ARG A 734 -22.33 -34.35 -12.00
CA ARG A 734 -21.40 -35.18 -12.78
C ARG A 734 -20.12 -34.47 -13.19
N THR A 735 -20.15 -33.15 -13.35
CA THR A 735 -18.98 -32.36 -13.76
C THR A 735 -18.06 -32.13 -12.56
N PHE A 736 -18.63 -31.88 -11.38
CA PHE A 736 -17.87 -31.69 -10.14
C PHE A 736 -17.35 -33.01 -9.54
N GLU A 737 -18.14 -34.10 -9.58
CA GLU A 737 -17.66 -35.44 -9.18
C GLU A 737 -16.48 -35.92 -10.08
N LYS A 738 -16.49 -35.58 -11.39
CA LYS A 738 -15.37 -35.88 -12.30
C LYS A 738 -14.11 -35.05 -12.07
N GLN A 739 -14.25 -33.80 -11.63
CA GLN A 739 -13.09 -32.96 -11.28
C GLN A 739 -12.47 -33.40 -9.96
N LEU A 740 -13.28 -33.76 -8.95
CA LEU A 740 -12.79 -34.31 -7.69
C LEU A 740 -12.09 -35.67 -7.85
N GLU A 741 -12.55 -36.53 -8.78
CA GLU A 741 -11.89 -37.79 -9.11
C GLU A 741 -10.52 -37.62 -9.81
N SER A 742 -10.19 -36.41 -10.29
CA SER A 742 -8.92 -36.11 -10.95
C SER A 742 -7.85 -35.46 -10.05
N TYR A 743 -8.18 -35.17 -8.79
CA TYR A 743 -7.22 -34.70 -7.78
C TYR A 743 -6.71 -35.89 -6.93
N PRO A 744 -5.39 -36.16 -6.90
CA PRO A 744 -4.82 -37.22 -6.07
C PRO A 744 -4.61 -36.72 -4.63
N LEU A 745 -5.68 -36.36 -3.94
CA LEU A 745 -5.67 -36.14 -2.50
C LEU A 745 -6.88 -36.90 -1.95
N TYR A 746 -6.62 -37.85 -1.03
CA TYR A 746 -7.52 -38.87 -0.48
C TYR A 746 -7.55 -40.23 -1.20
N GLY A 747 -6.77 -41.17 -0.66
CA GLY A 747 -6.82 -42.60 -1.03
C GLY A 747 -8.17 -43.25 -0.66
N PRO A 748 -8.64 -44.25 -1.42
CA PRO A 748 -9.99 -44.77 -1.29
C PRO A 748 -10.13 -45.73 -0.10
N THR A 749 -10.98 -45.37 0.87
CA THR A 749 -11.54 -46.34 1.81
C THR A 749 -12.59 -47.20 1.11
N ALA A 750 -12.38 -48.51 1.18
CA ALA A 750 -13.06 -49.52 0.40
C ALA A 750 -14.59 -49.61 0.65
N ARG A 751 -15.38 -49.47 -0.41
CA ARG A 751 -16.74 -50.04 -0.48
C ARG A 751 -16.64 -51.53 -0.78
N ARG A 752 -17.11 -52.35 0.17
CA ARG A 752 -17.33 -53.80 0.00
C ARG A 752 -18.33 -54.08 -1.14
N SER A 753 -17.95 -54.94 -2.07
CA SER A 753 -18.89 -55.80 -2.80
C SER A 753 -18.34 -57.22 -2.90
N ARG A 754 -19.20 -58.18 -2.53
CA ARG A 754 -19.02 -59.63 -2.46
C ARG A 754 -18.85 -60.29 -3.84
N GLY A 755 -18.20 -61.46 -3.85
CA GLY A 755 -18.26 -62.50 -4.88
C GLY A 755 -16.86 -62.91 -5.36
N ASP A 756 -16.18 -63.79 -4.63
CA ASP A 756 -16.05 -65.23 -4.96
C ASP A 756 -15.45 -65.50 -6.35
N SER A 757 -14.16 -65.84 -6.40
CA SER A 757 -13.71 -67.22 -6.67
C SER A 757 -12.20 -67.30 -6.89
N ASP A 758 -11.61 -68.28 -6.18
CA ASP A 758 -10.45 -69.11 -6.56
C ASP A 758 -9.02 -68.81 -6.05
N PHE A 759 -8.67 -69.63 -5.04
CA PHE A 759 -7.43 -70.39 -4.78
C PHE A 759 -6.13 -69.61 -4.49
N ARG A 760 -5.60 -69.64 -3.24
CA ARG A 760 -4.84 -70.72 -2.55
C ARG A 760 -3.57 -71.13 -3.34
N ASP A 761 -2.37 -71.20 -2.80
CA ASP A 761 -1.84 -71.20 -1.43
C ASP A 761 -0.35 -70.81 -1.48
N ALA A 762 0.13 -70.09 -0.45
CA ALA A 762 1.41 -70.37 0.22
C ALA A 762 1.46 -69.56 1.52
N SER A 763 1.05 -70.21 2.60
CA SER A 763 1.38 -69.93 3.99
C SER A 763 2.92 -70.00 4.17
N ASP A 764 3.58 -69.29 5.08
CA ASP A 764 3.44 -69.34 6.53
C ASP A 764 4.07 -68.10 7.18
N ALA A 765 3.32 -67.44 8.07
CA ALA A 765 3.85 -66.76 9.24
C ALA A 765 2.74 -66.71 10.29
N GLY A 766 2.72 -67.74 11.15
CA GLY A 766 1.69 -67.95 12.15
C GLY A 766 1.69 -66.90 13.25
N ALA A 767 0.47 -66.64 13.73
CA ALA A 767 0.14 -66.03 15.01
C ALA A 767 0.91 -66.70 16.19
N TRP A 768 0.98 -66.11 17.37
CA TRP A 768 -0.02 -66.15 18.45
C TRP A 768 0.53 -65.20 19.55
N GLY A 769 -0.23 -64.38 20.26
CA GLY A 769 -1.26 -64.79 21.21
C GLY A 769 -0.66 -65.09 22.61
N ALA A 770 -0.55 -64.04 23.43
CA ALA A 770 -0.37 -63.94 24.90
C ALA A 770 0.23 -65.10 25.76
N ALA A 771 1.22 -64.66 26.56
CA ALA A 771 1.62 -65.04 27.94
C ALA A 771 2.46 -66.32 28.20
N GLY A 772 3.62 -66.13 28.85
CA GLY A 772 4.28 -67.14 29.69
C GLY A 772 5.82 -67.14 29.70
N GLY A 773 6.41 -66.54 30.75
CA GLY A 773 7.57 -67.02 31.55
C GLY A 773 8.89 -67.52 30.93
N GLY A 774 9.99 -67.05 31.54
CA GLY A 774 11.27 -67.78 31.71
C GLY A 774 12.25 -67.64 30.55
N VAL A 775 13.24 -66.73 30.58
CA VAL A 775 14.49 -66.71 31.36
C VAL A 775 15.56 -67.67 30.82
N GLU A 776 16.76 -67.09 30.65
CA GLU A 776 18.10 -67.71 30.48
C GLU A 776 18.38 -68.33 29.09
N ASP A 777 19.54 -68.16 28.46
CA ASP A 777 20.83 -67.58 28.86
C ASP A 777 21.72 -67.47 27.62
N GLY A 778 22.78 -66.65 27.71
CA GLY A 778 24.08 -67.07 27.18
C GLY A 778 24.63 -66.32 25.97
N ASP A 779 25.21 -65.16 26.25
CA ASP A 779 26.61 -64.80 26.02
C ASP A 779 27.25 -64.85 24.61
N ALA A 780 27.84 -63.69 24.26
CA ALA A 780 29.28 -63.44 24.11
C ALA A 780 29.53 -62.55 22.88
N ASP A 781 29.81 -61.25 23.09
CA ASP A 781 31.16 -60.63 23.17
C ASP A 781 31.55 -60.08 21.78
N GLY A 782 32.13 -58.91 21.56
CA GLY A 782 32.77 -57.80 22.30
C GLY A 782 33.23 -56.83 21.19
N ASP A 783 33.71 -55.59 21.33
CA ASP A 783 34.26 -54.73 22.38
C ASP A 783 34.13 -53.28 21.83
N GLY A 784 33.84 -52.23 22.60
CA GLY A 784 34.78 -51.44 23.44
C GLY A 784 35.11 -50.12 22.71
N GLU A 785 35.18 -48.90 23.27
CA GLU A 785 35.35 -48.34 24.61
C GLU A 785 34.90 -46.84 24.58
N GLN A 786 34.06 -46.37 25.51
CA GLN A 786 34.34 -45.62 26.76
C GLN A 786 34.67 -44.11 26.65
N ALA A 787 33.77 -43.28 27.21
CA ALA A 787 34.09 -42.32 28.28
C ALA A 787 32.83 -42.02 29.14
N ARG A 788 32.92 -42.31 30.44
CA ARG A 788 31.99 -42.02 31.56
C ARG A 788 32.32 -40.63 32.16
N GLY A 789 31.54 -39.93 32.99
CA GLY A 789 30.28 -40.17 33.72
C GLY A 789 29.87 -38.87 34.47
N LEU A 790 28.55 -38.64 34.69
CA LEU A 790 27.81 -38.68 35.98
C LEU A 790 28.11 -37.47 36.92
N GLU A 791 27.17 -36.73 37.52
CA GLU A 791 25.92 -37.08 38.23
C GLU A 791 24.94 -35.88 38.36
N GLY A 792 23.61 -36.15 38.46
CA GLY A 792 22.61 -35.25 39.05
C GLY A 792 21.20 -35.25 38.39
N GLU A 793 20.26 -36.07 38.88
CA GLU A 793 18.84 -36.17 38.44
C GLU A 793 17.99 -34.89 38.67
N PRO A 794 16.84 -34.75 37.97
CA PRO A 794 15.56 -34.95 38.66
C PRO A 794 14.56 -35.86 37.93
N ARG A 795 13.77 -36.56 38.75
CA ARG A 795 12.69 -37.51 38.42
C ARG A 795 11.33 -36.85 38.18
N ASP A 796 10.52 -37.57 37.39
CA ASP A 796 9.05 -37.65 37.34
C ASP A 796 8.25 -36.38 36.97
N VAL A 797 7.46 -36.46 35.89
CA VAL A 797 5.97 -36.38 35.89
C VAL A 797 5.46 -36.89 34.52
N LEU A 798 4.89 -38.10 34.53
CA LEU A 798 3.95 -38.61 33.53
C LEU A 798 2.86 -39.33 34.34
N GLN A 799 1.76 -38.64 34.68
CA GLN A 799 0.47 -39.25 35.01
C GLN A 799 -0.64 -38.23 35.33
N ALA A 800 -1.85 -38.59 34.89
CA ALA A 800 -3.20 -38.14 35.26
C ALA A 800 -3.77 -36.90 34.55
N VAL A 801 -5.03 -36.82 34.11
CA VAL A 801 -6.27 -37.66 34.02
C VAL A 801 -7.22 -36.73 33.21
N GLY A 802 -8.14 -37.07 32.31
CA GLY A 802 -9.01 -38.23 32.15
C GLY A 802 -10.45 -37.72 31.97
N ALA A 803 -11.22 -38.38 31.10
CA ALA A 803 -12.62 -38.12 30.83
C ALA A 803 -13.53 -38.26 32.09
N GLY A 804 -14.55 -37.41 32.21
CA GLY A 804 -15.69 -37.59 33.12
C GLY A 804 -16.96 -37.00 32.48
N ARG A 805 -17.81 -37.83 31.87
CA ARG A 805 -19.11 -38.30 32.37
C ARG A 805 -20.05 -37.22 32.92
N MET A 806 -21.14 -37.03 32.17
CA MET A 806 -22.44 -36.51 32.63
C MET A 806 -22.92 -37.19 33.91
N GLY A 807 -23.49 -36.39 34.81
CA GLY A 807 -24.39 -36.78 35.89
C GLY A 807 -25.49 -35.71 36.05
N PRO A 808 -26.70 -36.09 36.50
CA PRO A 808 -27.92 -35.31 36.30
C PRO A 808 -28.06 -34.19 37.33
N TRP A 809 -28.74 -33.11 36.94
CA TRP A 809 -29.27 -32.11 37.86
C TRP A 809 -30.78 -32.32 37.98
N GLU A 810 -31.23 -32.63 39.20
CA GLU A 810 -32.63 -32.69 39.62
C GLU A 810 -33.15 -31.26 39.90
N GLU A 811 -34.43 -31.06 39.61
CA GLU A 811 -35.26 -29.93 40.03
C GLU A 811 -35.33 -29.85 41.57
N GLU A 812 -35.34 -28.64 42.14
CA GLU A 812 -36.39 -28.18 43.07
C GLU A 812 -36.21 -26.70 43.48
N GLU A 813 -37.29 -25.94 43.25
CA GLU A 813 -37.93 -24.89 44.09
C GLU A 813 -37.19 -23.63 44.62
N GLU A 814 -37.87 -22.49 44.38
CA GLU A 814 -38.11 -21.28 45.21
C GLU A 814 -36.89 -20.61 45.90
N GLU A 815 -36.62 -19.32 45.73
CA GLU A 815 -37.45 -18.11 45.90
C GLU A 815 -36.81 -16.91 45.16
#